data_AF-A0A7I8DN69-F1
#
_entry.id   AF-A0A7I8DN69-F1
#
_cell.length_a   1.000
_cell.length_b   1.000
_cell.length_c   1.000
_cell.angle_alpha   90.00
_cell.angle_beta   90.00
_cell.angle_gamma   90.00
#
_symmetry.space_group_name_H-M   'P 1'
#
loop_
_entity.id
_entity.type
_entity.pdbx_description
1 polymer ?
#
loop_
_entity_poly.entity_id
_entity_poly.type
_entity_poly.pdbx_seq_one_letter_code
_entity_poly.pdbx_strand_id
1 'polypeptide(L)'
;MKDSRNLYSLECIERFRKGNKQVLKEEKWLMYLSVTSQENINMERLHSMEEKKSSYLLDYVERTLRVLEQKGMKENIPSDIISLVEETLIWSEVAKGGTDYQRKKWLESGINLYVHNIGSADIYQKNVITSNERKHIVTVLISTHGLIGQYIRGEVSLSGNVALTELIREGTLTKEKLAATLELLNYCIVSGVDANLWEKIQPELKSVISYIVNNDLLKDYDLRERLRRLRKSSIEHGEDFEALYEKLVIKNNIKEKLEELLYQKELWFVESALYDFSFEEFIKIFLIIGNQIAETEAVRHISFEPLMKDIYYQHEGRKRINIYKKRIIESYLSAMSFEDILGGTFGTSLHVSQHISLFGEPRSTLFFHFAYSPAGEKLIDFCVEAEKADVLYESAIVLLFDLFQLRKDKYDRFYEEETYLKTMNQSIDYKKIILDYIKGEKVIDIGPGGGALMDLIEENAPEKRVTGIDIAQNVLDNLKRKKQIENKQWEVMYGDALNLSSYLPENSIDTIIFCSILHELFSYIEFEGSKFNYNTLAAAFQSAFDVLKPGGRIIIRDGIMTEEKEEKRIIRFLSHDGMEFLKRYTSDFKGREIQYDMVGQNEVILPVNDAMEFLYTYTWGEKSYVHEVNEQFGYFTPEGFRRFISKVLGEKAEIIVLEHFLQEGYTLALSQKIEFFDERRKPVRLPDSTCLVVIEKKE
;
A
#
# COMPACT_ATOMS: atom_id res chain seq x y z
N MET A 1 -20.59 51.41 11.55
CA MET A 1 -19.20 51.03 11.90
C MET A 1 -19.11 49.53 11.64
N LYS A 2 -18.25 49.10 10.71
CA LYS A 2 -18.03 47.66 10.44
C LYS A 2 -17.23 47.11 11.62
N ASP A 3 -17.87 46.33 12.50
CA ASP A 3 -17.16 45.56 13.53
C ASP A 3 -16.21 44.58 12.84
N SER A 4 -14.93 44.91 12.79
CA SER A 4 -13.89 43.95 12.45
C SER A 4 -13.79 42.95 13.62
N ARG A 5 -14.50 41.82 13.51
CA ARG A 5 -14.31 40.65 14.39
C ARG A 5 -12.99 39.95 14.08
N ASN A 6 -11.88 40.67 14.17
CA ASN A 6 -10.56 40.05 14.07
C ASN A 6 -10.30 39.28 15.37
N LEU A 7 -9.82 38.05 15.25
CA LEU A 7 -9.44 37.23 16.41
C LEU A 7 -8.15 37.77 17.04
N TYR A 8 -8.13 37.96 18.36
CA TYR A 8 -6.97 38.48 19.08
C TYR A 8 -5.74 37.58 18.89
N SER A 9 -5.95 36.26 18.90
CA SER A 9 -4.91 35.26 18.66
C SER A 9 -4.25 35.41 17.29
N LEU A 10 -5.01 35.70 16.22
CA LEU A 10 -4.47 35.95 14.88
C LEU A 10 -3.63 37.22 14.84
N GLU A 11 -4.07 38.29 15.50
CA GLU A 11 -3.29 39.53 15.62
C GLU A 11 -1.95 39.29 16.32
N CYS A 12 -1.93 38.46 17.38
CA CYS A 12 -0.71 38.07 18.08
C CYS A 12 0.26 37.28 17.17
N ILE A 13 -0.25 36.33 16.37
CA ILE A 13 0.54 35.57 15.40
C ILE A 13 1.13 36.51 14.34
N GLU A 14 0.32 37.41 13.80
CA GLU A 14 0.78 38.37 12.79
C GLU A 14 1.85 39.32 13.33
N ARG A 15 1.68 39.83 14.56
CA ARG A 15 2.70 40.66 15.24
C ARG A 15 4.01 39.89 15.39
N PHE A 16 3.95 38.62 15.78
CA PHE A 16 5.13 37.76 15.90
C PHE A 16 5.81 37.52 14.54
N ARG A 17 5.05 37.17 13.48
CA ARG A 17 5.59 36.99 12.12
C ARG A 17 6.22 38.27 11.54
N LYS A 18 5.72 39.44 11.94
CA LYS A 18 6.30 40.76 11.61
C LYS A 18 7.57 41.10 12.41
N GLY A 19 8.06 40.18 13.25
CA GLY A 19 9.31 40.30 14.00
C GLY A 19 9.15 40.80 15.44
N ASN A 20 7.92 41.03 15.94
CA ASN A 20 7.71 41.47 17.31
C ASN A 20 7.82 40.30 18.30
N LYS A 21 9.03 40.05 18.80
CA LYS A 21 9.30 39.01 19.81
C LYS A 21 8.76 39.33 21.21
N GLN A 22 8.31 40.55 21.47
CA GLN A 22 7.74 40.91 22.79
C GLN A 22 6.43 40.15 23.05
N VAL A 23 5.67 39.84 21.99
CA VAL A 23 4.42 39.08 22.09
C VAL A 23 4.62 37.70 22.72
N LEU A 24 5.80 37.08 22.58
CA LEU A 24 6.10 35.80 23.23
C LEU A 24 6.16 35.88 24.77
N LYS A 25 6.39 37.07 25.32
CA LYS A 25 6.34 37.32 26.77
C LYS A 25 4.92 37.62 27.25
N GLU A 26 4.09 38.18 26.37
CA GLU A 26 2.68 38.49 26.62
C GLU A 26 1.85 37.20 26.56
N GLU A 27 2.08 36.37 25.54
CA GLU A 27 1.28 35.20 25.21
C GLU A 27 2.10 33.90 25.27
N LYS A 28 1.95 33.17 26.38
CA LYS A 28 2.73 31.94 26.62
C LYS A 28 2.44 30.81 25.62
N TRP A 29 1.18 30.65 25.19
CA TRP A 29 0.82 29.65 24.18
C TRP A 29 1.62 29.86 22.89
N LEU A 30 1.76 31.12 22.46
CA LEU A 30 2.48 31.49 21.26
C LEU A 30 3.98 31.19 21.41
N MET A 31 4.56 31.45 22.59
CA MET A 31 5.93 31.05 22.89
C MET A 31 6.12 29.54 22.78
N TYR A 32 5.22 28.74 23.34
CA TYR A 32 5.34 27.27 23.30
C TYR A 32 5.19 26.71 21.87
N LEU A 33 4.28 27.26 21.06
CA LEU A 33 4.09 26.81 19.68
C LEU A 33 5.20 27.28 18.73
N SER A 34 5.73 28.50 18.94
CA SER A 34 6.74 29.09 18.05
C SER A 34 8.17 28.64 18.33
N VAL A 35 8.49 28.23 19.55
CA VAL A 35 9.83 27.82 19.97
C VAL A 35 9.82 26.32 20.31
N THR A 36 9.86 25.49 19.26
CA THR A 36 9.76 24.03 19.37
C THR A 36 11.08 23.36 19.01
N SER A 37 11.58 22.45 19.87
CA SER A 37 12.79 21.65 19.62
C SER A 37 12.50 20.27 18.98
N GLN A 38 11.29 19.74 19.12
CA GLN A 38 10.83 18.49 18.51
C GLN A 38 9.39 18.63 18.01
N GLU A 39 9.13 18.33 16.74
CA GLU A 39 7.76 18.35 16.18
C GLU A 39 7.20 16.90 16.16
N ASN A 40 6.30 16.56 17.08
CA ASN A 40 5.53 15.31 17.05
C ASN A 40 4.35 15.44 16.06
N ILE A 41 4.64 15.23 14.77
CA ILE A 41 3.65 15.35 13.69
C ILE A 41 3.08 13.97 13.33
N ASN A 42 1.75 13.88 13.19
CA ASN A 42 1.09 12.72 12.60
C ASN A 42 1.49 12.63 11.11
N MET A 43 2.18 11.55 10.73
CA MET A 43 2.67 11.36 9.38
C MET A 43 1.56 11.27 8.33
N GLU A 44 0.33 10.87 8.66
CA GLU A 44 -0.81 10.90 7.74
C GLU A 44 -1.00 12.28 7.10
N ARG A 45 -0.64 13.36 7.80
CA ARG A 45 -0.88 14.75 7.39
C ARG A 45 0.20 15.34 6.48
N LEU A 46 1.30 14.63 6.26
CA LEU A 46 2.45 15.12 5.49
C LEU A 46 2.52 14.44 4.11
N HIS A 47 2.75 15.22 3.05
CA HIS A 47 3.07 14.66 1.73
C HIS A 47 4.57 14.36 1.58
N SER A 48 5.42 15.19 2.19
CA SER A 48 6.88 15.04 2.20
C SER A 48 7.45 15.13 3.62
N MET A 49 8.54 14.40 3.89
CA MET A 49 9.26 14.50 5.17
C MET A 49 9.96 15.86 5.34
N GLU A 50 10.15 16.61 4.25
CA GLU A 50 10.74 17.96 4.25
C GLU A 50 9.76 19.05 4.73
N GLU A 51 8.47 18.73 4.88
CA GLU A 51 7.46 19.64 5.44
C GLU A 51 7.65 19.85 6.96
N LYS A 52 8.55 19.10 7.61
CA LYS A 52 8.95 19.27 9.02
C LYS A 52 9.77 20.54 9.31
N LYS A 53 9.68 21.58 8.46
CA LYS A 53 10.43 22.84 8.67
C LYS A 53 9.80 23.65 9.80
N SER A 54 10.65 24.41 10.49
CA SER A 54 10.37 25.14 11.73
C SER A 54 9.18 26.12 11.65
N SER A 55 7.95 25.62 11.83
CA SER A 55 6.72 26.35 12.21
C SER A 55 5.46 25.50 12.11
N TYR A 56 5.53 24.20 11.80
CA TYR A 56 4.35 23.41 11.41
C TYR A 56 3.19 23.48 12.42
N LEU A 57 3.48 23.41 13.72
CA LEU A 57 2.46 23.50 14.78
C LEU A 57 1.78 24.87 14.80
N LEU A 58 2.55 25.95 14.68
CA LEU A 58 2.01 27.32 14.66
C LEU A 58 1.21 27.57 13.38
N ASP A 59 1.71 27.10 12.24
CA ASP A 59 1.02 27.17 10.95
C ASP A 59 -0.34 26.44 11.01
N TYR A 60 -0.37 25.25 11.61
CA TYR A 60 -1.61 24.50 11.80
C TYR A 60 -2.61 25.24 12.70
N VAL A 61 -2.17 25.75 13.86
CA VAL A 61 -3.05 26.54 14.75
C VAL A 61 -3.57 27.78 14.03
N GLU A 62 -2.71 28.50 13.29
CA GLU A 62 -3.13 29.65 12.48
C GLU A 62 -4.19 29.27 11.45
N ARG A 63 -4.05 28.13 10.74
CA ARG A 63 -5.09 27.65 9.82
C ARG A 63 -6.44 27.44 10.52
N THR A 64 -6.45 26.78 11.68
CA THR A 64 -7.70 26.55 12.43
C THR A 64 -8.38 27.85 12.88
N LEU A 65 -7.59 28.86 13.28
CA LEU A 65 -8.10 30.18 13.67
C LEU A 65 -8.65 30.96 12.48
N ARG A 66 -8.01 30.91 11.30
CA ARG A 66 -8.53 31.53 10.08
C ARG A 66 -9.87 30.91 9.66
N VAL A 67 -10.03 29.60 9.84
CA VAL A 67 -11.31 28.91 9.62
C VAL A 67 -12.38 29.41 10.60
N LEU A 68 -12.04 29.56 11.89
CA LEU A 68 -12.93 30.11 12.91
C LEU A 68 -13.40 31.53 12.56
N GLU A 69 -12.46 32.42 12.20
CA GLU A 69 -12.76 33.80 11.82
C GLU A 69 -13.73 33.85 10.63
N GLN A 70 -13.44 33.09 9.57
CA GLN A 70 -14.29 33.04 8.38
C GLN A 70 -15.70 32.52 8.68
N LYS A 71 -15.84 31.45 9.46
CA LYS A 71 -17.15 30.88 9.79
C LYS A 71 -17.93 31.78 10.75
N GLY A 72 -17.26 32.33 11.76
CA GLY A 72 -17.85 33.29 12.70
C GLY A 72 -18.40 34.55 12.01
N MET A 73 -17.73 35.02 10.96
CA MET A 73 -18.22 36.13 10.11
C MET A 73 -19.42 35.74 9.25
N LYS A 74 -19.43 34.53 8.67
CA LYS A 74 -20.49 34.06 7.75
C LYS A 74 -21.79 33.69 8.47
N GLU A 75 -21.71 33.04 9.61
CA GLU A 75 -22.87 32.39 10.27
C GLU A 75 -23.40 33.13 11.50
N ASN A 76 -22.89 34.35 11.77
CA ASN A 76 -23.27 35.19 12.91
C ASN A 76 -23.27 34.45 14.27
N ILE A 77 -22.26 33.62 14.49
CA ILE A 77 -22.08 32.83 15.71
C ILE A 77 -21.89 33.76 16.93
N PRO A 78 -22.50 33.44 18.10
CA PRO A 78 -22.31 34.21 19.33
C PRO A 78 -20.83 34.40 19.72
N SER A 79 -20.48 35.61 20.16
CA SER A 79 -19.09 36.00 20.46
C SER A 79 -18.47 35.24 21.63
N ASP A 80 -19.30 34.80 22.59
CA ASP A 80 -18.87 33.98 23.71
C ASP A 80 -18.44 32.57 23.27
N ILE A 81 -19.15 31.96 22.29
CA ILE A 81 -18.75 30.67 21.70
C ILE A 81 -17.47 30.84 20.89
N ILE A 82 -17.37 31.88 20.04
CA ILE A 82 -16.14 32.16 19.28
C ILE A 82 -14.95 32.30 20.22
N SER A 83 -15.11 33.06 21.31
CA SER A 83 -14.05 33.28 22.29
C SER A 83 -13.63 32.00 23.03
N LEU A 84 -14.57 31.09 23.34
CA LEU A 84 -14.24 29.78 23.93
C LEU A 84 -13.47 28.89 22.95
N VAL A 85 -13.91 28.85 21.69
CA VAL A 85 -13.25 28.02 20.65
C VAL A 85 -11.86 28.58 20.33
N GLU A 86 -11.72 29.90 20.20
CA GLU A 86 -10.42 30.56 19.99
C GLU A 86 -9.42 30.18 21.09
N GLU A 87 -9.82 30.32 22.36
CA GLU A 87 -8.95 30.00 23.50
C GLU A 87 -8.62 28.50 23.56
N THR A 88 -9.56 27.63 23.19
CA THR A 88 -9.31 26.18 23.13
C THR A 88 -8.28 25.86 22.04
N LEU A 89 -8.46 26.38 20.82
CA LEU A 89 -7.60 26.08 19.67
C LEU A 89 -6.13 26.46 19.89
N ILE A 90 -5.86 27.62 20.49
CA ILE A 90 -4.49 28.09 20.73
C ILE A 90 -3.73 27.24 21.76
N TRP A 91 -4.44 26.56 22.66
CA TRP A 91 -3.84 25.75 23.71
C TRP A 91 -3.83 24.25 23.39
N SER A 92 -4.72 23.74 22.54
CA SER A 92 -4.86 22.29 22.22
C SER A 92 -3.59 21.60 21.71
N GLU A 93 -2.66 22.34 21.12
CA GLU A 93 -1.45 21.80 20.50
C GLU A 93 -0.16 22.05 21.31
N VAL A 94 -0.26 22.71 22.46
CA VAL A 94 0.90 23.20 23.23
C VAL A 94 1.78 22.08 23.76
N ALA A 95 1.21 20.94 24.17
CA ALA A 95 2.00 19.80 24.65
C ALA A 95 2.89 19.16 23.56
N LYS A 96 2.65 19.46 22.27
CA LYS A 96 3.52 19.02 21.17
C LYS A 96 4.70 19.96 20.93
N GLY A 97 4.64 21.18 21.44
CA GLY A 97 5.67 22.19 21.29
C GLY A 97 6.62 22.30 22.48
N GLY A 98 7.21 23.48 22.61
CA GLY A 98 8.15 23.85 23.67
C GLY A 98 9.59 23.41 23.43
N THR A 99 10.51 24.01 24.18
CA THR A 99 11.93 23.63 24.18
C THR A 99 12.19 22.39 25.01
N ASP A 100 13.30 21.70 24.78
CA ASP A 100 13.70 20.51 25.57
C ASP A 100 13.70 20.79 27.07
N TYR A 101 14.13 21.99 27.47
CA TYR A 101 14.10 22.44 28.86
C TYR A 101 12.67 22.55 29.41
N GLN A 102 11.74 23.13 28.65
CA GLN A 102 10.33 23.27 29.05
C GLN A 102 9.65 21.90 29.15
N ARG A 103 9.88 21.04 28.16
CA ARG A 103 9.32 19.68 28.10
C ARG A 103 9.82 18.84 29.27
N LYS A 104 11.11 18.89 29.57
CA LYS A 104 11.68 18.21 30.75
C LYS A 104 11.02 18.69 32.05
N LYS A 105 10.85 20.00 32.22
CA LYS A 105 10.18 20.57 33.40
C LYS A 105 8.71 20.15 33.50
N TRP A 106 7.99 20.04 32.38
CA TRP A 106 6.62 19.54 32.37
C TRP A 106 6.54 18.10 32.85
N LEU A 107 7.40 17.21 32.32
CA LEU A 107 7.51 15.81 32.73
C LEU A 107 7.87 15.69 34.22
N GLU A 108 8.86 16.44 34.71
CA GLU A 108 9.23 16.49 36.13
C GLU A 108 8.08 16.97 37.03
N SER A 109 7.15 17.76 36.49
CA SER A 109 5.96 18.25 37.19
C SER A 109 4.74 17.32 37.07
N GLY A 110 4.92 16.10 36.54
CA GLY A 110 3.89 15.09 36.39
C GLY A 110 2.98 15.24 35.16
N ILE A 111 3.28 16.14 34.22
CA ILE A 111 2.46 16.34 33.02
C ILE A 111 2.78 15.26 31.99
N ASN A 112 1.75 14.53 31.54
CA ASN A 112 1.92 13.54 30.48
C ASN A 112 1.94 14.21 29.10
N LEU A 113 3.13 14.29 28.48
CA LEU A 113 3.32 14.89 27.16
C LEU A 113 3.02 13.93 25.99
N TYR A 114 2.69 12.67 26.25
CA TYR A 114 2.41 11.67 25.21
C TYR A 114 0.91 11.55 24.90
N VAL A 115 0.07 11.94 25.85
CA VAL A 115 -1.38 12.14 25.66
C VAL A 115 -1.61 13.64 25.49
N HIS A 116 -1.38 14.14 24.27
CA HIS A 116 -1.19 15.57 24.01
C HIS A 116 -2.36 16.46 24.43
N ASN A 117 -3.60 16.00 24.32
CA ASN A 117 -4.80 16.70 24.79
C ASN A 117 -4.78 16.90 26.30
N ILE A 118 -4.49 15.84 27.08
CA ILE A 118 -4.38 15.90 28.54
C ILE A 118 -3.20 16.79 28.95
N GLY A 119 -2.02 16.57 28.35
CA GLY A 119 -0.84 17.39 28.62
C GLY A 119 -1.07 18.87 28.33
N SER A 120 -1.80 19.20 27.25
CA SER A 120 -2.12 20.58 26.90
C SER A 120 -3.10 21.20 27.90
N ALA A 121 -4.07 20.43 28.39
CA ALA A 121 -5.01 20.88 29.42
C ALA A 121 -4.29 21.18 30.75
N ASP A 122 -3.35 20.33 31.17
CA ASP A 122 -2.55 20.56 32.37
C ASP A 122 -1.66 21.81 32.25
N ILE A 123 -1.04 22.01 31.07
CA ILE A 123 -0.23 23.20 30.80
C ILE A 123 -1.11 24.45 30.82
N TYR A 124 -2.31 24.40 30.22
CA TYR A 124 -3.28 25.51 30.27
C TYR A 124 -3.67 25.84 31.72
N GLN A 125 -4.03 24.84 32.53
CA GLN A 125 -4.40 25.04 33.92
C GLN A 125 -3.31 25.73 34.75
N LYS A 126 -2.04 25.38 34.53
CA LYS A 126 -0.91 25.97 35.27
C LYS A 126 -0.56 27.39 34.81
N ASN A 127 -0.96 27.81 33.60
CA ASN A 127 -0.54 29.08 33.02
C ASN A 127 -1.61 30.18 33.01
N VAL A 128 -2.89 29.84 33.09
CA VAL A 128 -3.98 30.79 32.92
C VAL A 128 -4.63 31.18 34.25
N ILE A 129 -4.80 32.49 34.48
CA ILE A 129 -5.34 33.12 35.71
C ILE A 129 -6.74 33.74 35.43
N THR A 130 -7.59 33.05 34.65
CA THR A 130 -8.96 33.49 34.34
C THR A 130 -9.94 33.06 35.43
N SER A 131 -11.22 33.44 35.31
CA SER A 131 -12.30 32.98 36.21
C SER A 131 -12.33 31.44 36.27
N ASN A 132 -12.55 30.88 37.47
CA ASN A 132 -12.57 29.43 37.68
C ASN A 132 -13.52 28.67 36.74
N GLU A 133 -14.69 29.23 36.44
CA GLU A 133 -15.69 28.60 35.56
C GLU A 133 -15.21 28.50 34.10
N ARG A 134 -14.82 29.62 33.47
CA ARG A 134 -14.28 29.61 32.10
C ARG A 134 -13.04 28.74 31.97
N LYS A 135 -12.14 28.83 32.96
CA LYS A 135 -10.94 27.99 33.03
C LYS A 135 -11.30 26.50 33.06
N HIS A 136 -12.33 26.13 33.80
CA HIS A 136 -12.82 24.75 33.86
C HIS A 136 -13.36 24.29 32.49
N ILE A 137 -14.22 25.08 31.85
CA ILE A 137 -14.77 24.77 30.51
C ILE A 137 -13.65 24.56 29.50
N VAL A 138 -12.73 25.52 29.37
CA VAL A 138 -11.65 25.45 28.38
C VAL A 138 -10.70 24.29 28.66
N THR A 139 -10.41 24.00 29.94
CA THR A 139 -9.65 22.80 30.30
C THR A 139 -10.33 21.54 29.76
N VAL A 140 -11.64 21.38 29.99
CA VAL A 140 -12.39 20.20 29.54
C VAL A 140 -12.43 20.11 28.02
N LEU A 141 -12.60 21.23 27.32
CA LEU A 141 -12.55 21.27 25.86
C LEU A 141 -11.17 20.89 25.31
N ILE A 142 -10.09 21.32 25.96
CA ILE A 142 -8.72 20.94 25.59
C ILE A 142 -8.47 19.46 25.90
N SER A 143 -8.87 18.97 27.07
CA SER A 143 -8.61 17.59 27.49
C SER A 143 -9.40 16.57 26.66
N THR A 144 -10.53 16.96 26.08
CA THR A 144 -11.34 16.12 25.18
C THR A 144 -11.09 16.42 23.69
N HIS A 145 -10.16 17.32 23.39
CA HIS A 145 -9.80 17.69 22.04
C HIS A 145 -9.37 16.45 21.22
N GLY A 146 -10.00 16.26 20.07
CA GLY A 146 -9.72 15.15 19.16
C GLY A 146 -10.48 13.85 19.46
N LEU A 147 -11.00 13.65 20.67
CA LEU A 147 -11.65 12.39 21.07
C LEU A 147 -12.86 12.02 20.21
N ILE A 148 -13.64 13.01 19.75
CA ILE A 148 -14.80 12.77 18.86
C ILE A 148 -14.34 12.17 17.52
N GLY A 149 -13.29 12.74 16.92
CA GLY A 149 -12.70 12.23 15.69
C GLY A 149 -12.08 10.85 15.88
N GLN A 150 -11.40 10.63 17.00
CA GLN A 150 -10.81 9.33 17.36
C GLN A 150 -11.88 8.26 17.61
N TYR A 151 -13.01 8.62 18.22
CA TYR A 151 -14.13 7.71 18.41
C TYR A 151 -14.72 7.28 17.06
N ILE A 152 -14.88 8.20 16.11
CA ILE A 152 -15.31 7.89 14.74
C ILE A 152 -14.36 6.87 14.08
N ARG A 153 -13.06 6.95 14.37
CA ARG A 153 -12.04 6.01 13.86
C ARG A 153 -11.95 4.70 14.65
N GLY A 154 -12.73 4.52 15.73
CA GLY A 154 -12.67 3.34 16.60
C GLY A 154 -11.45 3.31 17.54
N GLU A 155 -10.72 4.43 17.65
CA GLU A 155 -9.49 4.53 18.42
C GLU A 155 -9.78 4.65 19.93
N VAL A 156 -10.84 5.38 20.31
CA VAL A 156 -11.22 5.62 21.72
C VAL A 156 -12.68 5.28 21.97
N SER A 157 -13.03 5.06 23.24
CA SER A 157 -14.41 4.88 23.71
C SER A 157 -15.14 6.22 23.79
N LEU A 158 -16.46 6.20 23.55
CA LEU A 158 -17.30 7.39 23.75
C LEU A 158 -17.25 7.90 25.20
N SER A 159 -17.06 6.99 26.16
CA SER A 159 -16.97 7.29 27.59
C SER A 159 -15.80 8.22 27.96
N GLY A 160 -14.77 8.32 27.09
CA GLY A 160 -13.69 9.30 27.24
C GLY A 160 -14.18 10.77 27.27
N ASN A 161 -15.40 11.03 26.80
CA ASN A 161 -16.03 12.36 26.78
C ASN A 161 -16.87 12.67 28.04
N VAL A 162 -16.78 11.87 29.11
CA VAL A 162 -17.60 12.05 30.33
C VAL A 162 -17.48 13.47 30.91
N ALA A 163 -16.28 14.06 30.89
CA ALA A 163 -16.03 15.40 31.40
C ALA A 163 -16.86 16.49 30.68
N LEU A 164 -17.16 16.32 29.38
CA LEU A 164 -18.03 17.24 28.64
C LEU A 164 -19.48 17.16 29.14
N THR A 165 -19.91 15.98 29.57
CA THR A 165 -21.27 15.78 30.09
C THR A 165 -21.41 16.32 31.51
N GLU A 166 -20.35 16.25 32.31
CA GLU A 166 -20.33 16.87 33.65
C GLU A 166 -20.51 18.39 33.58
N LEU A 167 -19.98 19.09 32.57
CA LEU A 167 -20.24 20.53 32.37
C LEU A 167 -21.73 20.87 32.26
N ILE A 168 -22.55 19.95 31.72
CA ILE A 168 -24.00 20.12 31.65
C ILE A 168 -24.63 19.81 33.01
N ARG A 169 -24.20 18.73 33.67
CA ARG A 169 -24.74 18.31 34.98
C ARG A 169 -24.49 19.35 36.07
N GLU A 170 -23.32 20.00 36.03
CA GLU A 170 -22.92 21.07 36.95
C GLU A 170 -23.59 22.41 36.63
N GLY A 171 -24.31 22.52 35.50
CA GLY A 171 -24.99 23.74 35.07
C GLY A 171 -24.06 24.80 34.47
N THR A 172 -22.79 24.46 34.22
CA THR A 172 -21.76 25.35 33.64
C THR A 172 -22.04 25.67 32.16
N LEU A 173 -22.61 24.73 31.41
CA LEU A 173 -23.05 24.93 30.02
C LEU A 173 -24.42 24.30 29.77
N THR A 174 -25.24 24.93 28.94
CA THR A 174 -26.45 24.29 28.42
C THR A 174 -26.11 23.28 27.32
N LYS A 175 -27.00 22.32 27.06
CA LYS A 175 -26.84 21.34 25.98
C LYS A 175 -26.63 22.01 24.63
N GLU A 176 -27.41 23.05 24.35
CA GLU A 176 -27.39 23.79 23.08
C GLU A 176 -26.05 24.51 22.90
N LYS A 177 -25.55 25.15 23.97
CA LYS A 177 -24.28 25.87 23.93
C LYS A 177 -23.09 24.92 23.81
N LEU A 178 -23.11 23.78 24.50
CA LEU A 178 -22.06 22.76 24.36
C LEU A 178 -22.07 22.14 22.96
N ALA A 179 -23.24 21.79 22.42
CA ALA A 179 -23.36 21.25 21.05
C ALA A 179 -22.80 22.24 20.01
N ALA A 180 -23.19 23.51 20.08
CA ALA A 180 -22.70 24.54 19.16
C ALA A 180 -21.19 24.77 19.29
N THR A 181 -20.66 24.73 20.52
CA THR A 181 -19.22 24.86 20.78
C THR A 181 -18.44 23.67 20.19
N LEU A 182 -18.92 22.44 20.40
CA LEU A 182 -18.28 21.23 19.87
C LEU A 182 -18.35 21.16 18.34
N GLU A 183 -19.47 21.54 17.73
CA GLU A 183 -19.62 21.56 16.28
C GLU A 183 -18.65 22.57 15.65
N LEU A 184 -18.56 23.78 16.20
CA LEU A 184 -17.64 24.80 15.71
C LEU A 184 -16.17 24.41 15.92
N LEU A 185 -15.83 23.89 17.10
CA LEU A 185 -14.47 23.44 17.41
C LEU A 185 -14.01 22.34 16.44
N ASN A 186 -14.84 21.31 16.24
CA ASN A 186 -14.49 20.23 15.32
C ASN A 186 -14.48 20.69 13.85
N TYR A 187 -15.36 21.60 13.45
CA TYR A 187 -15.30 22.20 12.11
C TYR A 187 -13.95 22.88 11.86
N CYS A 188 -13.47 23.67 12.82
CA CYS A 188 -12.17 24.35 12.73
C CYS A 188 -11.00 23.37 12.65
N ILE A 189 -11.01 22.32 13.46
CA ILE A 189 -9.95 21.30 13.51
C ILE A 189 -9.88 20.53 12.19
N VAL A 190 -11.02 20.03 11.72
CA VAL A 190 -11.09 19.16 10.53
C VAL A 190 -10.80 19.96 9.27
N SER A 191 -11.45 21.12 9.11
CA SER A 191 -11.24 21.98 7.95
C SER A 191 -9.85 22.65 7.93
N GLY A 192 -9.20 22.76 9.10
CA GLY A 192 -7.80 23.20 9.20
C GLY A 192 -6.78 22.19 8.67
N VAL A 193 -7.21 20.93 8.47
CA VAL A 193 -6.47 19.86 7.79
C VAL A 193 -6.93 19.73 6.34
N ASP A 194 -8.23 19.49 6.12
CA ASP A 194 -8.84 19.37 4.80
C ASP A 194 -10.31 19.80 4.85
N ALA A 195 -10.68 20.81 4.07
CA ALA A 195 -12.06 21.31 3.99
C ALA A 195 -13.04 20.25 3.44
N ASN A 196 -12.59 19.36 2.54
CA ASN A 196 -13.45 18.32 1.98
C ASN A 196 -13.72 17.19 2.97
N LEU A 197 -12.83 16.99 3.93
CA LEU A 197 -12.99 15.97 4.97
C LEU A 197 -14.18 16.28 5.87
N TRP A 198 -14.43 17.55 6.17
CA TRP A 198 -15.56 17.97 7.02
C TRP A 198 -16.91 17.50 6.45
N GLU A 199 -17.16 17.72 5.17
CA GLU A 199 -18.41 17.35 4.51
C GLU A 199 -18.68 15.84 4.63
N LYS A 200 -17.63 15.02 4.56
CA LYS A 200 -17.74 13.56 4.68
C LYS A 200 -18.08 13.11 6.10
N ILE A 201 -17.51 13.76 7.13
CA ILE A 201 -17.64 13.30 8.52
C ILE A 201 -18.72 14.03 9.33
N GLN A 202 -19.22 15.18 8.85
CA GLN A 202 -20.18 16.02 9.57
C GLN A 202 -21.42 15.26 10.07
N PRO A 203 -22.08 14.40 9.28
CA PRO A 203 -23.30 13.71 9.74
C PRO A 203 -23.04 12.81 10.95
N GLU A 204 -21.92 12.09 10.91
CA GLU A 204 -21.51 11.18 11.98
C GLU A 204 -21.07 11.97 13.21
N LEU A 205 -20.29 13.03 13.01
CA LEU A 205 -19.83 13.91 14.08
C LEU A 205 -21.00 14.56 14.83
N LYS A 206 -22.04 15.01 14.13
CA LYS A 206 -23.28 15.52 14.74
C LYS A 206 -23.98 14.47 15.60
N SER A 207 -23.98 13.23 15.15
CA SER A 207 -24.56 12.11 15.91
C SER A 207 -23.77 11.85 17.19
N VAL A 208 -22.44 11.87 17.13
CA VAL A 208 -21.57 11.71 18.31
C VAL A 208 -21.77 12.86 19.31
N ILE A 209 -21.79 14.11 18.84
CA ILE A 209 -22.08 15.28 19.69
C ILE A 209 -23.44 15.11 20.37
N SER A 210 -24.46 14.65 19.63
CA SER A 210 -25.79 14.39 20.19
C SER A 210 -25.75 13.37 21.34
N TYR A 211 -24.99 12.29 21.20
CA TYR A 211 -24.83 11.32 22.29
C TYR A 211 -24.15 11.92 23.52
N ILE A 212 -23.12 12.74 23.33
CA ILE A 212 -22.41 13.41 24.44
C ILE A 212 -23.35 14.36 25.18
N VAL A 213 -24.02 15.28 24.49
CA VAL A 213 -24.90 16.27 25.15
C VAL A 213 -26.15 15.65 25.78
N ASN A 214 -26.53 14.44 25.36
CA ASN A 214 -27.64 13.68 25.94
C ASN A 214 -27.22 12.67 27.01
N ASN A 215 -25.92 12.58 27.33
CA ASN A 215 -25.38 11.63 28.30
C ASN A 215 -25.57 10.14 27.89
N ASP A 216 -25.60 9.86 26.59
CA ASP A 216 -25.72 8.51 26.01
C ASP A 216 -24.33 7.86 25.81
N LEU A 217 -23.45 7.96 26.81
CA LEU A 217 -22.04 7.54 26.67
C LEU A 217 -21.82 6.01 26.60
N LEU A 218 -22.86 5.22 26.84
CA LEU A 218 -22.84 3.76 26.73
C LEU A 218 -23.03 3.24 25.31
N LYS A 219 -23.30 4.13 24.34
CA LYS A 219 -23.37 3.78 22.90
C LYS A 219 -21.96 3.59 22.33
N ASP A 220 -21.22 2.62 22.84
CA ASP A 220 -19.93 2.24 22.29
C ASP A 220 -20.06 1.18 21.20
N TYR A 221 -19.00 1.00 20.42
CA TYR A 221 -18.96 0.00 19.36
C TYR A 221 -18.66 -1.39 19.93
N ASP A 222 -19.26 -2.42 19.34
CA ASP A 222 -18.79 -3.79 19.54
C ASP A 222 -17.42 -3.99 18.89
N LEU A 223 -16.78 -5.15 19.15
CA LEU A 223 -15.46 -5.44 18.59
C LEU A 223 -15.44 -5.35 17.06
N ARG A 224 -16.46 -5.89 16.38
CA ARG A 224 -16.49 -5.98 14.91
C ARG A 224 -16.53 -4.57 14.32
N GLU A 225 -17.45 -3.74 14.80
CA GLU A 225 -17.60 -2.36 14.34
C GLU A 225 -16.37 -1.52 14.69
N ARG A 226 -15.77 -1.73 15.86
CA ARG A 226 -14.53 -1.04 16.25
C ARG A 226 -13.37 -1.40 15.31
N LEU A 227 -13.16 -2.68 15.00
CA LEU A 227 -12.13 -3.12 14.07
C LEU A 227 -12.40 -2.62 12.65
N ARG A 228 -13.67 -2.62 12.20
CA ARG A 228 -14.07 -2.08 10.90
C ARG A 228 -13.69 -0.61 10.76
N ARG A 229 -13.85 0.18 11.82
CA ARG A 229 -13.46 1.59 11.86
C ARG A 229 -11.95 1.79 11.85
N LEU A 230 -11.20 0.98 12.61
CA LEU A 230 -9.73 1.00 12.60
C LEU A 230 -9.15 0.61 11.23
N ARG A 231 -9.89 -0.18 10.44
CA ARG A 231 -9.55 -0.60 9.07
C ARG A 231 -10.26 0.20 7.98
N LYS A 232 -10.95 1.29 8.31
CA LYS A 232 -11.78 2.05 7.35
C LYS A 232 -11.03 2.36 6.06
N SER A 233 -9.83 2.91 6.17
CA SER A 233 -9.01 3.26 5.00
C SER A 233 -8.59 2.01 4.21
N SER A 234 -8.21 0.91 4.86
CA SER A 234 -7.88 -0.34 4.19
C SER A 234 -9.07 -0.93 3.43
N ILE A 235 -10.28 -0.82 4.00
CA ILE A 235 -11.55 -1.24 3.36
C ILE A 235 -11.88 -0.38 2.15
N GLU A 236 -11.79 0.95 2.28
CA GLU A 236 -11.95 1.88 1.14
C GLU A 236 -10.94 1.59 0.01
N HIS A 237 -9.83 0.98 0.38
CA HIS A 237 -8.78 0.53 -0.50
C HIS A 237 -8.91 -0.96 -0.89
N GLY A 238 -10.06 -1.61 -0.75
CA GLY A 238 -10.32 -2.94 -1.31
C GLY A 238 -10.02 -4.14 -0.38
N GLU A 239 -9.80 -3.92 0.91
CA GLU A 239 -9.78 -5.00 1.90
C GLU A 239 -11.19 -5.59 2.13
N ASP A 240 -11.36 -6.90 1.92
CA ASP A 240 -12.60 -7.63 2.23
C ASP A 240 -12.69 -7.93 3.74
N PHE A 241 -13.02 -6.90 4.51
CA PHE A 241 -13.08 -6.99 5.97
C PHE A 241 -14.07 -8.05 6.46
N GLU A 242 -15.21 -8.21 5.81
CA GLU A 242 -16.25 -9.13 6.30
C GLU A 242 -15.82 -10.60 6.18
N ALA A 243 -15.25 -10.98 5.04
CA ALA A 243 -14.72 -12.33 4.86
C ALA A 243 -13.50 -12.59 5.77
N LEU A 244 -12.62 -11.60 5.91
CA LEU A 244 -11.42 -11.71 6.73
C LEU A 244 -11.74 -11.76 8.23
N TYR A 245 -12.71 -10.99 8.71
CA TYR A 245 -13.17 -11.03 10.11
C TYR A 245 -13.72 -12.41 10.47
N GLU A 246 -14.58 -12.97 9.63
CA GLU A 246 -15.14 -14.31 9.84
C GLU A 246 -14.02 -15.37 9.82
N LYS A 247 -13.11 -15.30 8.84
CA LYS A 247 -12.03 -16.26 8.69
C LYS A 247 -11.00 -16.19 9.82
N LEU A 248 -10.60 -14.99 10.23
CA LEU A 248 -9.45 -14.80 11.11
C LEU A 248 -9.87 -14.65 12.57
N VAL A 249 -10.93 -13.89 12.87
CA VAL A 249 -11.32 -13.62 14.26
C VAL A 249 -12.25 -14.69 14.80
N ILE A 250 -13.29 -15.07 14.05
CA ILE A 250 -14.30 -16.03 14.51
C ILE A 250 -13.78 -17.45 14.47
N LYS A 251 -13.27 -17.94 13.32
CA LYS A 251 -12.83 -19.33 13.21
C LYS A 251 -11.66 -19.71 14.12
N ASN A 252 -10.78 -18.77 14.45
CA ASN A 252 -9.64 -18.99 15.36
C ASN A 252 -9.98 -18.69 16.85
N ASN A 253 -11.23 -18.40 17.19
CA ASN A 253 -11.66 -18.07 18.56
C ASN A 253 -10.88 -16.91 19.20
N ILE A 254 -10.49 -15.92 18.41
CA ILE A 254 -9.64 -14.80 18.84
C ILE A 254 -10.46 -13.68 19.50
N LYS A 255 -11.76 -13.64 19.21
CA LYS A 255 -12.69 -12.56 19.60
C LYS A 255 -12.55 -12.12 21.06
N GLU A 256 -12.61 -13.07 22.00
CA GLU A 256 -12.59 -12.77 23.44
C GLU A 256 -11.29 -12.08 23.87
N LYS A 257 -10.15 -12.50 23.29
CA LYS A 257 -8.84 -11.91 23.60
C LYS A 257 -8.68 -10.50 23.06
N LEU A 258 -9.24 -10.22 21.89
CA LEU A 258 -9.27 -8.85 21.37
C LEU A 258 -10.25 -7.97 22.14
N GLU A 259 -11.39 -8.50 22.57
CA GLU A 259 -12.32 -7.79 23.45
C GLU A 259 -11.65 -7.43 24.78
N GLU A 260 -10.98 -8.39 25.42
CA GLU A 260 -10.22 -8.18 26.66
C GLU A 260 -9.13 -7.10 26.49
N LEU A 261 -8.35 -7.19 25.42
CA LEU A 261 -7.30 -6.22 25.12
C LEU A 261 -7.87 -4.82 24.87
N LEU A 262 -8.90 -4.70 24.05
CA LEU A 262 -9.40 -3.40 23.58
C LEU A 262 -10.38 -2.76 24.56
N TYR A 263 -10.94 -3.52 25.51
CA TYR A 263 -11.90 -3.00 26.48
C TYR A 263 -11.32 -1.82 27.25
N GLN A 264 -11.99 -0.66 27.13
CA GLN A 264 -11.60 0.61 27.75
C GLN A 264 -10.17 1.09 27.46
N LYS A 265 -9.51 0.60 26.41
CA LYS A 265 -8.23 1.14 25.93
C LYS A 265 -8.44 2.19 24.86
N GLU A 266 -7.57 3.19 24.88
CA GLU A 266 -7.46 4.25 23.89
C GLU A 266 -6.25 3.99 23.00
N LEU A 267 -6.45 4.01 21.68
CA LEU A 267 -5.43 3.72 20.70
C LEU A 267 -4.93 5.02 20.05
N TRP A 268 -3.64 5.07 19.72
CA TRP A 268 -3.02 6.24 19.10
C TRP A 268 -2.17 5.84 17.90
N PHE A 269 -2.35 6.56 16.79
CA PHE A 269 -1.58 6.40 15.53
C PHE A 269 -1.73 5.02 14.87
N VAL A 270 -2.86 4.35 15.07
CA VAL A 270 -3.10 2.99 14.55
C VAL A 270 -3.04 2.96 13.04
N GLU A 271 -3.86 3.77 12.39
CA GLU A 271 -3.95 3.83 10.93
C GLU A 271 -2.61 4.26 10.33
N SER A 272 -1.98 5.31 10.88
CA SER A 272 -0.67 5.80 10.42
C SER A 272 0.40 4.71 10.43
N ALA A 273 0.40 3.84 11.43
CA ALA A 273 1.40 2.79 11.59
C ALA A 273 1.06 1.48 10.86
N LEU A 274 -0.23 1.13 10.80
CA LEU A 274 -0.69 -0.22 10.44
C LEU A 274 -1.53 -0.30 9.15
N TYR A 275 -1.80 0.83 8.48
CA TYR A 275 -2.63 0.87 7.27
C TYR A 275 -2.16 -0.10 6.18
N ASP A 276 -0.85 -0.16 5.93
CA ASP A 276 -0.25 -0.99 4.89
C ASP A 276 -0.07 -2.47 5.26
N PHE A 277 -0.31 -2.84 6.52
CA PHE A 277 -0.29 -4.24 6.94
C PHE A 277 -1.63 -4.91 6.61
N SER A 278 -1.57 -6.21 6.30
CA SER A 278 -2.76 -7.04 6.08
C SER A 278 -3.62 -7.14 7.34
N PHE A 279 -4.91 -7.48 7.20
CA PHE A 279 -5.76 -7.70 8.38
C PHE A 279 -5.22 -8.80 9.30
N GLU A 280 -4.57 -9.83 8.75
CA GLU A 280 -3.93 -10.87 9.55
C GLU A 280 -2.79 -10.31 10.40
N GLU A 281 -1.86 -9.59 9.78
CA GLU A 281 -0.73 -8.94 10.47
C GLU A 281 -1.24 -7.96 11.54
N PHE A 282 -2.27 -7.17 11.20
CA PHE A 282 -2.93 -6.26 12.12
C PHE A 282 -3.41 -7.00 13.38
N ILE A 283 -4.17 -8.10 13.22
CA ILE A 283 -4.68 -8.88 14.35
C ILE A 283 -3.54 -9.51 15.16
N LYS A 284 -2.52 -10.07 14.49
CA LYS A 284 -1.34 -10.64 15.16
C LYS A 284 -0.62 -9.61 16.03
N ILE A 285 -0.44 -8.38 15.53
CA ILE A 285 0.17 -7.29 16.31
C ILE A 285 -0.63 -6.99 17.58
N PHE A 286 -1.96 -6.89 17.48
CA PHE A 286 -2.80 -6.68 18.67
C PHE A 286 -2.68 -7.84 19.66
N LEU A 287 -2.70 -9.09 19.21
CA LEU A 287 -2.55 -10.24 20.09
C LEU A 287 -1.18 -10.34 20.77
N ILE A 288 -0.11 -9.95 20.06
CA ILE A 288 1.22 -9.82 20.66
C ILE A 288 1.19 -8.81 21.80
N ILE A 289 0.60 -7.63 21.57
CA ILE A 289 0.42 -6.60 22.61
C ILE A 289 -0.37 -7.16 23.79
N GLY A 290 -1.49 -7.84 23.54
CA GLY A 290 -2.33 -8.43 24.58
C GLY A 290 -1.61 -9.45 25.45
N ASN A 291 -0.74 -10.28 24.88
CA ASN A 291 0.05 -11.25 25.65
C ASN A 291 1.19 -10.64 26.46
N GLN A 292 1.69 -9.48 26.03
CA GLN A 292 2.80 -8.80 26.71
C GLN A 292 2.33 -7.78 27.75
N ILE A 293 1.06 -7.37 27.73
CA ILE A 293 0.45 -6.59 28.81
C ILE A 293 0.16 -7.55 29.98
N ALA A 294 0.87 -7.38 31.10
CA ALA A 294 0.53 -8.10 32.32
C ALA A 294 -0.83 -7.64 32.87
N GLU A 295 -1.63 -8.57 33.43
CA GLU A 295 -2.93 -8.27 34.08
C GLU A 295 -2.83 -7.19 35.18
N THR A 296 -1.64 -6.92 35.69
CA THR A 296 -1.37 -6.01 36.82
C THR A 296 -1.11 -4.57 36.40
N GLU A 297 -1.00 -4.26 35.11
CA GLU A 297 -0.70 -2.91 34.64
C GLU A 297 -1.96 -2.17 34.18
N ALA A 298 -2.24 -1.03 34.84
CA ALA A 298 -3.34 -0.11 34.51
C ALA A 298 -3.05 0.69 33.21
N VAL A 299 -2.70 0.00 32.13
CA VAL A 299 -2.51 0.59 30.81
C VAL A 299 -3.86 1.09 30.32
N ARG A 300 -3.94 2.37 29.96
CA ARG A 300 -5.14 2.95 29.33
C ARG A 300 -4.88 3.29 27.87
N HIS A 301 -3.67 3.74 27.54
CA HIS A 301 -3.32 4.21 26.21
C HIS A 301 -2.33 3.24 25.56
N ILE A 302 -2.61 2.82 24.33
CA ILE A 302 -1.71 2.03 23.47
C ILE A 302 -1.33 2.90 22.28
N SER A 303 -0.05 3.21 22.14
CA SER A 303 0.47 4.10 21.12
C SER A 303 1.39 3.38 20.15
N PHE A 304 1.11 3.57 18.86
CA PHE A 304 1.93 3.13 17.73
C PHE A 304 2.84 4.25 17.20
N GLU A 305 2.99 5.35 17.95
CA GLU A 305 3.82 6.50 17.54
C GLU A 305 5.27 6.10 17.15
N PRO A 306 5.99 5.24 17.90
CA PRO A 306 7.36 4.90 17.52
C PRO A 306 7.41 4.05 16.25
N LEU A 307 6.48 3.10 16.08
CA LEU A 307 6.35 2.32 14.84
C LEU A 307 6.05 3.23 13.65
N MET A 308 5.12 4.17 13.81
CA MET A 308 4.81 5.17 12.79
C MET A 308 6.03 6.03 12.45
N LYS A 309 6.85 6.45 13.41
CA LYS A 309 8.07 7.23 13.11
C LYS A 309 9.14 6.41 12.39
N ASP A 310 9.18 5.11 12.65
CA ASP A 310 10.23 4.22 12.17
C ASP A 310 9.99 3.68 10.75
N ILE A 311 8.72 3.43 10.38
CA ILE A 311 8.37 2.73 9.14
C ILE A 311 8.39 3.62 7.89
N TYR A 312 8.31 4.95 8.03
CA TYR A 312 8.35 5.90 6.90
C TYR A 312 9.73 6.49 6.66
N TYR A 313 10.06 6.71 5.40
CA TYR A 313 11.26 7.43 4.97
C TYR A 313 10.99 8.32 3.75
N GLN A 314 11.96 9.15 3.40
CA GLN A 314 11.89 10.03 2.24
C GLN A 314 12.49 9.33 1.01
N HIS A 315 11.68 9.17 -0.04
CA HIS A 315 12.11 8.60 -1.31
C HIS A 315 11.58 9.46 -2.47
N GLU A 316 12.47 9.89 -3.37
CA GLU A 316 12.15 10.77 -4.51
C GLU A 316 11.30 12.02 -4.15
N GLY A 317 11.61 12.66 -3.01
CA GLY A 317 10.89 13.86 -2.57
C GLY A 317 9.51 13.60 -1.95
N ARG A 318 9.11 12.32 -1.79
CA ARG A 318 7.84 11.91 -1.19
C ARG A 318 8.06 11.04 0.05
N LYS A 319 7.11 11.13 0.99
CA LYS A 319 7.02 10.18 2.10
C LYS A 319 6.55 8.83 1.57
N ARG A 320 7.32 7.76 1.82
CA ARG A 320 6.96 6.37 1.49
C ARG A 320 7.20 5.45 2.68
N ILE A 321 6.47 4.34 2.72
CA ILE A 321 6.78 3.24 3.63
C ILE A 321 8.06 2.57 3.17
N ASN A 322 8.94 2.26 4.10
CA ASN A 322 10.12 1.45 3.86
C ASN A 322 9.71 -0.01 3.66
N ILE A 323 9.66 -0.45 2.40
CA ILE A 323 9.23 -1.80 2.04
C ILE A 323 10.16 -2.88 2.61
N TYR A 324 11.46 -2.60 2.78
CA TYR A 324 12.43 -3.53 3.34
C TYR A 324 12.13 -3.83 4.82
N LYS A 325 11.87 -2.76 5.60
CA LYS A 325 11.39 -2.87 6.99
C LYS A 325 10.10 -3.67 7.06
N LYS A 326 9.13 -3.32 6.21
CA LYS A 326 7.83 -4.02 6.14
C LYS A 326 8.00 -5.51 5.88
N ARG A 327 8.80 -5.91 4.87
CA ARG A 327 9.06 -7.31 4.51
C ARG A 327 9.70 -8.11 5.65
N ILE A 328 10.62 -7.49 6.40
CA ILE A 328 11.22 -8.10 7.60
C ILE A 328 10.15 -8.34 8.68
N ILE A 329 9.25 -7.39 8.89
CA ILE A 329 8.14 -7.55 9.85
C ILE A 329 7.13 -8.60 9.36
N GLU A 330 6.75 -8.58 8.08
CA GLU A 330 5.83 -9.56 7.48
C GLU A 330 6.39 -10.99 7.62
N SER A 331 7.68 -11.19 7.30
CA SER A 331 8.37 -12.48 7.49
C SER A 331 8.33 -12.91 8.97
N TYR A 332 8.63 -12.00 9.89
CA TYR A 332 8.55 -12.26 11.34
C TYR A 332 7.15 -12.68 11.79
N LEU A 333 6.10 -11.98 11.35
CA LEU A 333 4.70 -12.28 11.71
C LEU A 333 4.17 -13.54 11.03
N SER A 334 4.65 -13.86 9.83
CA SER A 334 4.26 -15.07 9.08
C SER A 334 4.78 -16.35 9.74
N ALA A 335 5.91 -16.27 10.45
CA ALA A 335 6.52 -17.39 11.16
C ALA A 335 5.76 -17.81 12.44
N MET A 336 4.70 -17.09 12.82
CA MET A 336 3.89 -17.38 14.01
C MET A 336 2.45 -17.70 13.60
N SER A 337 1.91 -18.80 14.11
CA SER A 337 0.47 -19.08 14.05
C SER A 337 -0.29 -18.23 15.07
N PHE A 338 -1.62 -18.18 14.96
CA PHE A 338 -2.44 -17.54 16.00
C PHE A 338 -2.34 -18.29 17.33
N GLU A 339 -2.25 -19.61 17.29
CA GLU A 339 -2.07 -20.47 18.45
C GLU A 339 -0.76 -20.18 19.18
N ASP A 340 0.34 -19.99 18.44
CA ASP A 340 1.64 -19.64 19.03
C ASP A 340 1.56 -18.33 19.81
N ILE A 341 0.98 -17.30 19.18
CA ILE A 341 0.84 -15.98 19.81
C ILE A 341 -0.06 -16.06 21.04
N LEU A 342 -1.21 -16.73 20.94
CA LEU A 342 -2.13 -16.94 22.07
C LEU A 342 -1.48 -17.75 23.22
N GLY A 343 -0.55 -18.63 22.90
CA GLY A 343 0.27 -19.36 23.88
C GLY A 343 1.45 -18.56 24.45
N GLY A 344 1.62 -17.29 24.06
CA GLY A 344 2.75 -16.45 24.47
C GLY A 344 4.08 -16.87 23.85
N THR A 345 4.06 -17.68 22.79
CA THR A 345 5.25 -18.12 22.07
C THR A 345 5.49 -17.19 20.90
N PHE A 346 6.59 -16.45 20.95
CA PHE A 346 6.97 -15.52 19.89
C PHE A 346 8.11 -16.11 19.06
N GLY A 347 8.03 -15.94 17.74
CA GLY A 347 9.07 -16.39 16.81
C GLY A 347 10.43 -15.75 17.09
N THR A 348 11.51 -16.43 16.72
CA THR A 348 12.86 -15.88 16.75
C THR A 348 13.22 -15.38 15.36
N SER A 349 13.63 -14.12 15.23
CA SER A 349 14.15 -13.55 13.98
C SER A 349 15.56 -12.99 14.18
N LEU A 350 16.39 -13.12 13.14
CA LEU A 350 17.75 -12.56 13.10
C LEU A 350 17.74 -11.04 12.95
N HIS A 351 16.65 -10.47 12.43
CA HIS A 351 16.60 -9.09 11.98
C HIS A 351 15.70 -8.21 12.84
N VAL A 352 14.66 -8.76 13.44
CA VAL A 352 13.63 -7.96 14.13
C VAL A 352 13.05 -8.68 15.34
N SER A 353 12.62 -7.90 16.32
CA SER A 353 11.85 -8.36 17.47
C SER A 353 10.79 -7.32 17.83
N GLN A 354 9.71 -7.76 18.46
CA GLN A 354 8.68 -6.92 19.04
C GLN A 354 9.15 -6.35 20.38
N HIS A 355 8.84 -5.08 20.64
CA HIS A 355 9.21 -4.41 21.89
C HIS A 355 8.07 -3.52 22.41
N ILE A 356 7.86 -3.60 23.72
CA ILE A 356 6.92 -2.77 24.45
C ILE A 356 7.65 -1.92 25.48
N SER A 357 7.36 -0.63 25.53
CA SER A 357 7.81 0.25 26.60
C SER A 357 6.63 0.94 27.27
N LEU A 358 6.74 1.14 28.59
CA LEU A 358 5.68 1.68 29.42
C LEU A 358 6.10 3.03 29.99
N PHE A 359 5.16 3.98 30.00
CA PHE A 359 5.42 5.36 30.40
C PHE A 359 4.26 5.94 31.23
N GLY A 360 4.60 6.91 32.08
CA GLY A 360 3.69 7.58 33.01
C GLY A 360 3.74 7.00 34.42
N GLU A 361 3.40 7.81 35.42
CA GLU A 361 3.12 7.36 36.79
C GLU A 361 1.65 7.66 37.13
N PRO A 362 0.79 6.64 37.33
CA PRO A 362 1.05 5.22 37.05
C PRO A 362 1.27 4.98 35.54
N ARG A 363 1.94 3.85 35.21
CA ARG A 363 2.32 3.41 33.84
C ARG A 363 1.09 3.18 32.96
N SER A 364 0.49 4.27 32.51
CA SER A 364 -0.81 4.29 31.83
C SER A 364 -0.67 4.30 30.31
N THR A 365 0.53 4.56 29.78
CA THR A 365 0.79 4.64 28.34
C THR A 365 1.77 3.54 27.93
N LEU A 366 1.36 2.72 26.96
CA LEU A 366 2.14 1.66 26.35
C LEU A 366 2.55 2.08 24.94
N PHE A 367 3.82 1.88 24.59
CA PHE A 367 4.33 2.08 23.25
C PHE A 367 4.74 0.75 22.63
N PHE A 368 4.21 0.48 21.44
CA PHE A 368 4.56 -0.69 20.65
C PHE A 368 5.45 -0.31 19.46
N HIS A 369 6.50 -1.09 19.23
CA HIS A 369 7.33 -1.01 18.02
C HIS A 369 8.08 -2.31 17.74
N PHE A 370 8.65 -2.39 16.55
CA PHE A 370 9.61 -3.42 16.17
C PHE A 370 11.03 -2.87 16.30
N ALA A 371 11.89 -3.58 17.03
CA ALA A 371 13.29 -3.25 17.19
C ALA A 371 14.14 -4.15 16.28
N TYR A 372 14.90 -3.52 15.39
CA TYR A 372 15.80 -4.23 14.47
C TYR A 372 17.14 -4.54 15.13
N SER A 373 17.71 -5.69 14.78
CA SER A 373 19.07 -6.04 15.20
C SER A 373 20.09 -5.14 14.48
N PRO A 374 21.32 -4.97 15.00
CA PRO A 374 22.36 -4.21 14.30
C PRO A 374 22.62 -4.71 12.87
N ALA A 375 22.48 -6.01 12.63
CA ALA A 375 22.58 -6.60 11.30
C ALA A 375 21.36 -6.27 10.44
N GLY A 376 20.15 -6.31 11.01
CA GLY A 376 18.91 -5.89 10.34
C GLY A 376 18.95 -4.43 9.90
N GLU A 377 19.38 -3.51 10.78
CA GLU A 377 19.53 -2.09 10.44
C GLU A 377 20.53 -1.89 9.28
N LYS A 378 21.66 -2.59 9.29
CA LYS A 378 22.66 -2.47 8.21
C LYS A 378 22.17 -3.05 6.88
N LEU A 379 21.36 -4.10 6.91
CA LEU A 379 20.69 -4.62 5.72
C LEU A 379 19.70 -3.59 5.16
N ILE A 380 18.89 -2.96 6.01
CA ILE A 380 17.94 -1.92 5.60
C ILE A 380 18.68 -0.71 5.03
N ASP A 381 19.70 -0.20 5.71
CA ASP A 381 20.55 0.91 5.26
C ASP A 381 21.13 0.63 3.86
N PHE A 382 21.65 -0.58 3.64
CA PHE A 382 22.18 -0.99 2.34
C PHE A 382 21.09 -0.92 1.27
N CYS A 383 19.90 -1.46 1.52
CA CYS A 383 18.83 -1.51 0.52
C CYS A 383 18.29 -0.10 0.17
N VAL A 384 18.14 0.77 1.18
CA VAL A 384 17.69 2.17 0.99
C VAL A 384 18.69 3.00 0.19
N GLU A 385 19.98 2.68 0.25
CA GLU A 385 20.98 3.34 -0.61
C GLU A 385 21.12 2.66 -1.97
N ALA A 386 21.04 1.33 -2.02
CA ALA A 386 21.14 0.51 -3.22
C ALA A 386 20.00 0.80 -4.23
N GLU A 387 18.78 1.08 -3.75
CA GLU A 387 17.64 1.43 -4.62
C GLU A 387 17.84 2.72 -5.43
N LYS A 388 18.76 3.59 -5.00
CA LYS A 388 19.08 4.85 -5.70
C LYS A 388 20.19 4.66 -6.74
N ALA A 389 20.77 3.46 -6.80
CA ALA A 389 21.92 3.14 -7.64
C ALA A 389 21.48 2.40 -8.92
N ASP A 390 22.42 1.75 -9.60
CA ASP A 390 22.18 1.07 -10.87
C ASP A 390 21.65 -0.37 -10.70
N VAL A 391 21.40 -1.03 -11.84
CA VAL A 391 20.90 -2.40 -12.01
C VAL A 391 21.66 -3.44 -11.16
N LEU A 392 22.96 -3.25 -10.90
CA LEU A 392 23.75 -4.19 -10.10
C LEU A 392 23.30 -4.18 -8.64
N TYR A 393 22.98 -3.00 -8.11
CA TYR A 393 22.53 -2.83 -6.73
C TYR A 393 21.12 -3.37 -6.52
N GLU A 394 20.22 -3.22 -7.50
CA GLU A 394 18.90 -3.88 -7.48
C GLU A 394 19.02 -5.40 -7.42
N SER A 395 19.92 -5.98 -8.22
CA SER A 395 20.20 -7.42 -8.21
C SER A 395 20.73 -7.89 -6.84
N ALA A 396 21.56 -7.08 -6.19
CA ALA A 396 22.07 -7.37 -4.85
C ALA A 396 20.97 -7.36 -3.78
N ILE A 397 19.99 -6.45 -3.87
CA ILE A 397 18.83 -6.41 -2.98
C ILE A 397 18.04 -7.72 -3.09
N VAL A 398 17.70 -8.14 -4.31
CA VAL A 398 16.95 -9.39 -4.55
C VAL A 398 17.70 -10.59 -3.96
N LEU A 399 19.01 -10.69 -4.23
CA LEU A 399 19.84 -11.79 -3.73
C LEU A 399 19.88 -11.85 -2.20
N LEU A 400 20.06 -10.71 -1.53
CA LEU A 400 20.08 -10.66 -0.07
C LEU A 400 18.73 -11.04 0.54
N PHE A 401 17.63 -10.56 -0.04
CA PHE A 401 16.29 -10.86 0.45
C PHE A 401 15.89 -12.32 0.21
N ASP A 402 16.37 -12.93 -0.89
CA ASP A 402 16.24 -14.38 -1.10
C ASP A 402 17.02 -15.19 -0.08
N LEU A 403 18.27 -14.79 0.18
CA LEU A 403 19.14 -15.48 1.14
C LEU A 403 18.51 -15.53 2.54
N PHE A 404 17.87 -14.43 2.96
CA PHE A 404 17.19 -14.33 4.25
C PHE A 404 15.71 -14.72 4.22
N GLN A 405 15.17 -15.16 3.07
CA GLN A 405 13.76 -15.53 2.90
C GLN A 405 12.79 -14.41 3.32
N LEU A 406 13.11 -13.19 2.92
CA LEU A 406 12.36 -11.98 3.25
C LEU A 406 11.40 -11.55 2.11
N ARG A 407 11.51 -12.15 0.92
CA ARG A 407 10.55 -11.94 -0.17
C ARG A 407 9.27 -12.73 0.07
N LYS A 408 8.12 -12.17 -0.33
CA LYS A 408 6.83 -12.88 -0.23
C LYS A 408 6.82 -14.14 -1.10
N ASP A 409 7.34 -14.02 -2.31
CA ASP A 409 7.53 -15.11 -3.26
C ASP A 409 8.66 -14.75 -4.24
N LYS A 410 8.93 -15.62 -5.22
CA LYS A 410 9.98 -15.40 -6.23
C LYS A 410 9.67 -14.22 -7.16
N TYR A 411 8.42 -13.75 -7.19
CA TYR A 411 7.91 -12.69 -8.08
C TYR A 411 7.82 -11.33 -7.39
N ASP A 412 8.12 -11.23 -6.10
CA ASP A 412 8.14 -9.98 -5.34
C ASP A 412 9.16 -8.99 -5.94
N ARG A 413 8.65 -7.93 -6.59
CA ARG A 413 9.43 -6.87 -7.28
C ARG A 413 9.60 -5.60 -6.44
N PHE A 414 9.33 -5.65 -5.14
CA PHE A 414 9.40 -4.50 -4.23
C PHE A 414 8.61 -3.27 -4.77
N TYR A 415 9.27 -2.13 -5.00
CA TYR A 415 8.61 -0.91 -5.50
C TYR A 415 8.25 -0.95 -6.99
N GLU A 416 8.88 -1.83 -7.78
CA GLU A 416 8.67 -1.88 -9.23
C GLU A 416 7.43 -2.70 -9.64
N GLU A 417 6.80 -3.40 -8.69
CA GLU A 417 5.62 -4.22 -8.93
C GLU A 417 4.45 -3.40 -9.51
N GLU A 418 4.14 -2.23 -8.91
CA GLU A 418 3.07 -1.37 -9.41
C GLU A 418 3.34 -0.86 -10.82
N THR A 419 4.58 -0.45 -11.11
CA THR A 419 5.00 0.07 -12.41
C THR A 419 4.90 -1.03 -13.47
N TYR A 420 5.34 -2.24 -13.12
CA TYR A 420 5.24 -3.42 -13.97
C TYR A 420 3.78 -3.77 -14.31
N LEU A 421 2.91 -3.88 -13.30
CA LEU A 421 1.49 -4.17 -13.51
C LEU A 421 0.78 -3.10 -14.36
N LYS A 422 1.10 -1.81 -14.14
CA LYS A 422 0.57 -0.69 -14.95
C LYS A 422 1.02 -0.81 -16.41
N THR A 423 2.29 -1.13 -16.65
CA THR A 423 2.86 -1.25 -18.00
C THR A 423 2.24 -2.42 -18.76
N MET A 424 2.05 -3.57 -18.10
CA MET A 424 1.40 -4.75 -18.68
C MET A 424 -0.03 -4.44 -19.15
N ASN A 425 -0.76 -3.60 -18.40
CA ASN A 425 -2.13 -3.19 -18.69
C ASN A 425 -2.24 -2.18 -19.86
N GLN A 426 -1.17 -1.49 -20.26
CA GLN A 426 -1.19 -0.52 -21.36
C GLN A 426 -1.32 -1.17 -22.75
N SER A 427 -1.12 -2.49 -22.86
CA SER A 427 -1.17 -3.24 -24.12
C SER A 427 -2.57 -3.77 -24.51
N ILE A 428 -3.64 -3.22 -23.91
CA ILE A 428 -4.99 -3.80 -23.93
C ILE A 428 -5.59 -3.96 -25.33
N ASP A 429 -5.32 -3.04 -26.26
CA ASP A 429 -5.90 -3.08 -27.60
C ASP A 429 -5.44 -4.30 -28.42
N TYR A 430 -4.21 -4.78 -28.19
CA TYR A 430 -3.69 -5.99 -28.87
C TYR A 430 -4.26 -7.29 -28.33
N LYS A 431 -4.87 -7.27 -27.14
CA LYS A 431 -5.48 -8.46 -26.51
C LYS A 431 -6.90 -8.73 -27.02
N LYS A 432 -7.53 -7.75 -27.70
CA LYS A 432 -8.90 -7.87 -28.26
C LYS A 432 -9.06 -9.03 -29.23
N ILE A 433 -8.01 -9.39 -29.96
CA ILE A 433 -8.02 -10.54 -30.89
C ILE A 433 -8.37 -11.87 -30.21
N ILE A 434 -8.13 -12.00 -28.89
CA ILE A 434 -8.45 -13.21 -28.13
C ILE A 434 -9.97 -13.40 -28.01
N LEU A 435 -10.73 -12.31 -27.91
CA LEU A 435 -12.18 -12.33 -27.64
C LEU A 435 -12.95 -13.11 -28.71
N ASP A 436 -12.55 -12.97 -29.97
CA ASP A 436 -13.18 -13.63 -31.13
C ASP A 436 -13.14 -15.16 -31.04
N TYR A 437 -12.23 -15.70 -30.24
CA TYR A 437 -12.00 -17.14 -30.12
C TYR A 437 -12.57 -17.75 -28.83
N ILE A 438 -13.03 -16.95 -27.87
CA ILE A 438 -13.55 -17.46 -26.59
C ILE A 438 -14.87 -18.20 -26.79
N LYS A 439 -14.92 -19.47 -26.40
CA LYS A 439 -16.12 -20.32 -26.40
C LYS A 439 -16.71 -20.54 -25.01
N GLY A 440 -18.03 -20.74 -24.99
CA GLY A 440 -18.80 -21.10 -23.81
C GLY A 440 -18.82 -20.04 -22.71
N GLU A 441 -19.26 -20.47 -21.53
CA GLU A 441 -19.52 -19.60 -20.38
C GLU A 441 -18.32 -19.53 -19.43
N LYS A 442 -17.61 -20.63 -19.20
CA LYS A 442 -16.51 -20.69 -18.22
C LYS A 442 -15.16 -20.46 -18.89
N VAL A 443 -14.52 -19.36 -18.51
CA VAL A 443 -13.25 -18.91 -19.08
C VAL A 443 -12.19 -18.83 -17.99
N ILE A 444 -11.03 -19.42 -18.25
CA ILE A 444 -9.87 -19.37 -17.36
C ILE A 444 -8.79 -18.52 -18.01
N ASP A 445 -8.24 -17.56 -17.25
CA ASP A 445 -7.07 -16.77 -17.62
C ASP A 445 -5.88 -17.20 -16.74
N ILE A 446 -4.87 -17.81 -17.33
CA ILE A 446 -3.67 -18.27 -16.60
C ILE A 446 -2.65 -17.13 -16.59
N GLY A 447 -2.20 -16.73 -15.40
CA GLY A 447 -1.31 -15.58 -15.22
C GLY A 447 -1.98 -14.26 -15.61
N PRO A 448 -3.13 -13.90 -14.99
CA PRO A 448 -3.90 -12.71 -15.38
C PRO A 448 -3.17 -11.38 -15.17
N GLY A 449 -2.06 -11.37 -14.42
CA GLY A 449 -1.28 -10.17 -14.11
C GLY A 449 -2.14 -9.06 -13.53
N GLY A 450 -2.14 -7.87 -14.15
CA GLY A 450 -2.97 -6.73 -13.72
C GLY A 450 -4.48 -6.86 -14.00
N GLY A 451 -4.94 -7.97 -14.57
CA GLY A 451 -6.36 -8.29 -14.80
C GLY A 451 -6.98 -7.62 -16.03
N ALA A 452 -6.19 -6.95 -16.87
CA ALA A 452 -6.70 -6.23 -18.04
C ALA A 452 -7.45 -7.12 -19.05
N LEU A 453 -7.03 -8.38 -19.23
CA LEU A 453 -7.76 -9.29 -20.12
C LEU A 453 -9.10 -9.72 -19.50
N MET A 454 -9.13 -10.00 -18.19
CA MET A 454 -10.37 -10.34 -17.50
C MET A 454 -11.37 -9.18 -17.55
N ASP A 455 -10.90 -7.93 -17.35
CA ASP A 455 -11.74 -6.74 -17.52
C ASP A 455 -12.29 -6.64 -18.94
N LEU A 456 -11.44 -6.84 -19.95
CA LEU A 456 -11.83 -6.76 -21.34
C LEU A 456 -12.90 -7.81 -21.69
N ILE A 457 -12.78 -9.03 -21.14
CA ILE A 457 -13.78 -10.08 -21.33
C ILE A 457 -15.09 -9.71 -20.62
N GLU A 458 -15.03 -9.24 -19.36
CA GLU A 458 -16.21 -8.83 -18.60
C GLU A 458 -16.98 -7.69 -19.30
N GLU A 459 -16.27 -6.71 -19.88
CA GLU A 459 -16.87 -5.57 -20.59
C GLU A 459 -17.53 -5.96 -21.92
N ASN A 460 -16.95 -6.92 -22.66
CA ASN A 460 -17.42 -7.30 -24.00
C ASN A 460 -18.35 -8.52 -24.00
N ALA A 461 -18.29 -9.35 -22.94
CA ALA A 461 -19.04 -10.59 -22.80
C ALA A 461 -19.38 -10.84 -21.31
N PRO A 462 -20.24 -9.99 -20.70
CA PRO A 462 -20.56 -10.04 -19.27
C PRO A 462 -21.28 -11.32 -18.84
N GLU A 463 -21.81 -12.09 -19.78
CA GLU A 463 -22.40 -13.41 -19.51
C GLU A 463 -21.34 -14.49 -19.17
N LYS A 464 -20.07 -14.24 -19.51
CA LYS A 464 -18.98 -15.19 -19.26
C LYS A 464 -18.51 -15.12 -17.81
N ARG A 465 -18.28 -16.29 -17.23
CA ARG A 465 -17.69 -16.47 -15.90
C ARG A 465 -16.19 -16.60 -16.06
N VAL A 466 -15.49 -15.51 -15.85
CA VAL A 466 -14.03 -15.42 -15.95
C VAL A 466 -13.41 -15.74 -14.59
N THR A 467 -12.39 -16.59 -14.57
CA THR A 467 -11.57 -16.86 -13.38
C THR A 467 -10.10 -16.79 -13.72
N GLY A 468 -9.38 -15.89 -13.06
CA GLY A 468 -7.93 -15.77 -13.14
C GLY A 468 -7.23 -16.76 -12.21
N ILE A 469 -6.21 -17.44 -12.71
CA ILE A 469 -5.40 -18.38 -11.92
C ILE A 469 -3.95 -17.91 -11.92
N ASP A 470 -3.39 -17.72 -10.74
CA ASP A 470 -2.00 -17.30 -10.57
C ASP A 470 -1.35 -18.03 -9.39
N ILE A 471 -0.02 -18.17 -9.45
CA ILE A 471 0.80 -18.71 -8.36
C ILE A 471 1.39 -17.60 -7.48
N ALA A 472 1.41 -16.34 -7.95
CA ALA A 472 1.93 -15.20 -7.21
C ALA A 472 0.85 -14.61 -6.29
N GLN A 473 1.09 -14.65 -4.97
CA GLN A 473 0.09 -14.20 -4.00
C GLN A 473 -0.14 -12.69 -4.09
N ASN A 474 0.91 -11.90 -4.36
CA ASN A 474 0.79 -10.45 -4.54
C ASN A 474 -0.13 -10.08 -5.71
N VAL A 475 -0.04 -10.80 -6.83
CA VAL A 475 -0.91 -10.58 -8.00
C VAL A 475 -2.36 -10.84 -7.63
N LEU A 476 -2.64 -11.95 -6.96
CA LEU A 476 -3.99 -12.29 -6.50
C LEU A 476 -4.54 -11.27 -5.51
N ASP A 477 -3.72 -10.78 -4.59
CA ASP A 477 -4.14 -9.78 -3.60
C ASP A 477 -4.45 -8.44 -4.27
N ASN A 478 -3.61 -8.00 -5.22
CA ASN A 478 -3.86 -6.81 -6.04
C ASN A 478 -5.13 -6.94 -6.88
N LEU A 479 -5.39 -8.11 -7.46
CA LEU A 479 -6.62 -8.39 -8.21
C LEU A 479 -7.85 -8.41 -7.30
N LYS A 480 -7.82 -9.07 -6.14
CA LYS A 480 -8.93 -9.04 -5.18
C LYS A 480 -9.24 -7.61 -4.73
N ARG A 481 -8.19 -6.82 -4.47
CA ARG A 481 -8.31 -5.40 -4.13
C ARG A 481 -9.02 -4.61 -5.23
N LYS A 482 -8.56 -4.78 -6.47
CA LYS A 482 -9.17 -4.17 -7.66
C LYS A 482 -10.63 -4.60 -7.83
N LYS A 483 -10.91 -5.89 -7.67
CA LYS A 483 -12.27 -6.45 -7.73
C LYS A 483 -13.21 -5.75 -6.74
N GLN A 484 -12.78 -5.56 -5.50
CA GLN A 484 -13.59 -4.88 -4.48
C GLN A 484 -13.81 -3.40 -4.79
N ILE A 485 -12.75 -2.68 -5.21
CA ILE A 485 -12.83 -1.24 -5.51
C ILE A 485 -13.70 -0.97 -6.75
N GLU A 486 -13.50 -1.75 -7.80
CA GLU A 486 -14.15 -1.56 -9.11
C GLU A 486 -15.44 -2.40 -9.26
N ASN A 487 -15.82 -3.15 -8.22
CA ASN A 487 -16.99 -4.05 -8.20
C ASN A 487 -17.03 -5.03 -9.39
N LYS A 488 -15.87 -5.63 -9.70
CA LYS A 488 -15.71 -6.59 -10.81
C LYS A 488 -16.39 -7.92 -10.52
N GLN A 489 -16.82 -8.59 -11.57
CA GLN A 489 -17.54 -9.87 -11.48
C GLN A 489 -16.63 -11.08 -11.70
N TRP A 490 -15.47 -10.91 -12.35
CA TRP A 490 -14.48 -12.00 -12.48
C TRP A 490 -13.97 -12.47 -11.11
N GLU A 491 -13.56 -13.74 -11.03
CA GLU A 491 -12.98 -14.36 -9.83
C GLU A 491 -11.48 -14.57 -9.98
N VAL A 492 -10.77 -14.73 -8.86
CA VAL A 492 -9.36 -15.14 -8.87
C VAL A 492 -9.09 -16.24 -7.86
N MET A 493 -8.20 -17.16 -8.22
CA MET A 493 -7.80 -18.27 -7.36
C MET A 493 -6.30 -18.53 -7.44
N TYR A 494 -5.74 -18.97 -6.32
CA TYR A 494 -4.40 -19.53 -6.30
C TYR A 494 -4.41 -20.90 -6.98
N GLY A 495 -3.50 -21.13 -7.92
CA GLY A 495 -3.40 -22.42 -8.58
C GLY A 495 -2.16 -22.54 -9.46
N ASP A 496 -1.58 -23.74 -9.50
CA ASP A 496 -0.46 -24.08 -10.37
C ASP A 496 -0.98 -24.56 -11.74
N ALA A 497 -0.66 -23.84 -12.81
CA ALA A 497 -1.07 -24.16 -14.18
C ALA A 497 -0.62 -25.56 -14.63
N LEU A 498 0.43 -26.12 -14.02
CA LEU A 498 0.92 -27.49 -14.28
C LEU A 498 0.01 -28.58 -13.71
N ASN A 499 -0.96 -28.23 -12.85
CA ASN A 499 -1.82 -29.19 -12.16
C ASN A 499 -3.26 -28.70 -11.94
N LEU A 500 -3.91 -28.24 -13.02
CA LEU A 500 -5.28 -27.70 -13.05
C LEU A 500 -6.33 -28.68 -12.52
N SER A 501 -6.15 -29.98 -12.78
CA SER A 501 -7.07 -31.04 -12.35
C SER A 501 -7.17 -31.21 -10.83
N SER A 502 -6.20 -30.69 -10.06
CA SER A 502 -6.25 -30.75 -8.59
C SER A 502 -7.27 -29.81 -7.96
N TYR A 503 -7.74 -28.80 -8.71
CA TYR A 503 -8.67 -27.79 -8.22
C TYR A 503 -9.83 -27.48 -9.20
N LEU A 504 -9.76 -27.94 -10.45
CA LEU A 504 -10.85 -27.89 -11.42
C LEU A 504 -11.27 -29.31 -11.84
N PRO A 505 -12.59 -29.60 -11.94
CA PRO A 505 -13.04 -30.89 -12.44
C PRO A 505 -12.66 -31.10 -13.90
N GLU A 506 -12.44 -32.36 -14.30
CA GLU A 506 -12.23 -32.73 -15.70
C GLU A 506 -13.41 -32.31 -16.58
N ASN A 507 -13.13 -31.94 -17.84
CA ASN A 507 -14.14 -31.53 -18.83
C ASN A 507 -15.16 -30.51 -18.28
N SER A 508 -14.70 -29.51 -17.54
CA SER A 508 -15.56 -28.53 -16.88
C SER A 508 -15.42 -27.11 -17.41
N ILE A 509 -14.35 -26.82 -18.15
CA ILE A 509 -14.00 -25.49 -18.66
C ILE A 509 -14.24 -25.40 -20.18
N ASP A 510 -14.73 -24.25 -20.63
CA ASP A 510 -15.02 -24.01 -22.05
C ASP A 510 -13.85 -23.35 -22.79
N THR A 511 -13.16 -22.40 -22.15
CA THR A 511 -11.97 -21.73 -22.69
C THR A 511 -10.88 -21.57 -21.65
N ILE A 512 -9.64 -21.85 -22.01
CA ILE A 512 -8.43 -21.57 -21.20
C ILE A 512 -7.50 -20.68 -22.01
N ILE A 513 -7.01 -19.60 -21.40
CA ILE A 513 -6.18 -18.60 -22.07
C ILE A 513 -4.80 -18.57 -21.42
N PHE A 514 -3.77 -18.65 -22.26
CA PHE A 514 -2.39 -18.36 -21.91
C PHE A 514 -1.96 -17.10 -22.66
N CYS A 515 -2.02 -15.94 -22.00
CA CYS A 515 -1.69 -14.66 -22.61
C CYS A 515 -0.42 -14.07 -22.00
N SER A 516 0.71 -14.21 -22.69
CA SER A 516 2.02 -13.72 -22.25
C SER A 516 2.46 -14.29 -20.90
N ILE A 517 2.37 -15.62 -20.78
CA ILE A 517 2.73 -16.32 -19.54
C ILE A 517 3.57 -17.58 -19.80
N LEU A 518 3.49 -18.17 -21.00
CA LEU A 518 4.19 -19.43 -21.28
C LEU A 518 5.70 -19.23 -21.31
N HIS A 519 6.20 -18.08 -21.76
CA HIS A 519 7.62 -17.76 -21.68
C HIS A 519 8.11 -17.69 -20.22
N GLU A 520 7.28 -17.21 -19.30
CA GLU A 520 7.59 -17.21 -17.86
C GLU A 520 7.58 -18.64 -17.28
N LEU A 521 6.56 -19.44 -17.61
CA LEU A 521 6.51 -20.86 -17.18
C LEU A 521 7.74 -21.61 -17.69
N PHE A 522 8.11 -21.41 -18.96
CA PHE A 522 9.29 -22.00 -19.57
C PHE A 522 10.58 -21.59 -18.85
N SER A 523 10.72 -20.31 -18.50
CA SER A 523 11.98 -19.74 -18.01
C SER A 523 12.19 -19.88 -16.50
N TYR A 524 11.15 -19.68 -15.69
CA TYR A 524 11.28 -19.61 -14.23
C TYR A 524 11.00 -20.92 -13.51
N ILE A 525 10.06 -21.72 -14.00
CA ILE A 525 9.64 -22.92 -13.28
C ILE A 525 10.68 -24.00 -13.50
N GLU A 526 11.31 -24.39 -12.39
CA GLU A 526 12.17 -25.55 -12.35
C GLU A 526 11.30 -26.79 -12.36
N PHE A 527 11.37 -27.55 -13.45
CA PHE A 527 10.65 -28.80 -13.63
C PHE A 527 11.65 -29.89 -13.96
N GLU A 528 11.56 -31.02 -13.24
CA GLU A 528 12.51 -32.13 -13.36
C GLU A 528 13.99 -31.69 -13.18
N GLY A 529 14.23 -30.70 -12.29
CA GLY A 529 15.56 -30.23 -11.92
C GLY A 529 16.22 -29.26 -12.93
N SER A 530 15.45 -28.70 -13.88
CA SER A 530 15.98 -27.71 -14.83
C SER A 530 14.96 -26.61 -15.16
N LYS A 531 15.49 -25.40 -15.41
CA LYS A 531 14.78 -24.25 -16.00
C LYS A 531 14.92 -24.26 -17.52
N PHE A 532 14.17 -23.41 -18.23
CA PHE A 532 14.13 -23.39 -19.71
C PHE A 532 13.76 -24.77 -20.28
N ASN A 533 12.75 -25.39 -19.65
CA ASN A 533 12.39 -26.78 -19.88
C ASN A 533 11.06 -26.89 -20.65
N TYR A 534 11.09 -27.51 -21.83
CA TYR A 534 9.89 -27.76 -22.63
C TYR A 534 8.91 -28.73 -21.97
N ASN A 535 9.37 -29.60 -21.06
CA ASN A 535 8.48 -30.49 -20.31
C ASN A 535 7.54 -29.70 -19.39
N THR A 536 7.95 -28.52 -18.91
CA THR A 536 7.08 -27.59 -18.18
C THR A 536 5.88 -27.19 -19.03
N LEU A 537 6.13 -26.80 -20.29
CA LEU A 537 5.05 -26.43 -21.22
C LEU A 537 4.17 -27.63 -21.56
N ALA A 538 4.76 -28.82 -21.69
CA ALA A 538 4.00 -30.05 -21.96
C ALA A 538 3.04 -30.36 -20.82
N ALA A 539 3.50 -30.26 -19.57
CA ALA A 539 2.68 -30.45 -18.39
C ALA A 539 1.56 -29.40 -18.30
N ALA A 540 1.85 -28.12 -18.55
CA ALA A 540 0.84 -27.06 -18.56
C ALA A 540 -0.24 -27.31 -19.63
N PHE A 541 0.16 -27.71 -20.84
CA PHE A 541 -0.78 -28.00 -21.93
C PHE A 541 -1.64 -29.22 -21.63
N GLN A 542 -1.06 -30.30 -21.10
CA GLN A 542 -1.82 -31.49 -20.73
C GLN A 542 -2.82 -31.18 -19.62
N SER A 543 -2.35 -30.51 -18.57
CA SER A 543 -3.16 -30.02 -17.44
C SER A 543 -4.37 -29.20 -17.91
N ALA A 544 -4.15 -28.26 -18.84
CA ALA A 544 -5.23 -27.47 -19.43
C ALA A 544 -6.18 -28.33 -20.27
N PHE A 545 -5.64 -29.25 -21.08
CA PHE A 545 -6.44 -30.10 -21.96
C PHE A 545 -7.33 -31.10 -21.20
N ASP A 546 -6.91 -31.56 -20.02
CA ASP A 546 -7.65 -32.49 -19.18
C ASP A 546 -8.93 -31.85 -18.59
N VAL A 547 -8.85 -30.61 -18.15
CA VAL A 547 -10.00 -29.86 -17.59
C VAL A 547 -10.90 -29.24 -18.65
N LEU A 548 -10.42 -29.14 -19.90
CA LEU A 548 -11.16 -28.59 -21.03
C LEU A 548 -12.24 -29.56 -21.52
N LYS A 549 -13.44 -29.03 -21.80
CA LYS A 549 -14.52 -29.80 -22.43
C LYS A 549 -14.20 -30.20 -23.87
N PRO A 550 -14.80 -31.28 -24.38
CA PRO A 550 -14.93 -31.48 -25.83
C PRO A 550 -15.62 -30.25 -26.48
N GLY A 551 -15.08 -29.78 -27.59
CA GLY A 551 -15.45 -28.53 -28.26
C GLY A 551 -14.92 -27.25 -27.60
N GLY A 552 -14.27 -27.34 -26.44
CA GLY A 552 -13.62 -26.24 -25.74
C GLY A 552 -12.28 -25.85 -26.37
N ARG A 553 -11.76 -24.67 -25.99
CA ARG A 553 -10.57 -24.08 -26.60
C ARG A 553 -9.46 -23.72 -25.62
N ILE A 554 -8.21 -23.94 -26.05
CA ILE A 554 -7.02 -23.31 -25.46
C ILE A 554 -6.60 -22.19 -26.42
N ILE A 555 -6.46 -20.97 -25.91
CA ILE A 555 -6.01 -19.81 -26.68
C ILE A 555 -4.66 -19.37 -26.13
N ILE A 556 -3.66 -19.33 -26.99
CA ILE A 556 -2.30 -18.91 -26.65
C ILE A 556 -2.00 -17.62 -27.40
N ARG A 557 -1.60 -16.60 -26.68
CA ARG A 557 -1.03 -15.37 -27.23
C ARG A 557 0.31 -15.14 -26.56
N ASP A 558 1.41 -15.36 -27.27
CA ASP A 558 2.75 -15.28 -26.66
C ASP A 558 3.88 -15.08 -27.67
N GLY A 559 5.12 -14.94 -27.19
CA GLY A 559 6.34 -14.79 -27.98
C GLY A 559 6.55 -15.92 -29.00
N ILE A 560 7.10 -15.58 -30.16
CA ILE A 560 7.27 -16.50 -31.30
C ILE A 560 8.61 -16.27 -32.00
N MET A 561 9.33 -17.35 -32.31
CA MET A 561 10.55 -17.31 -33.12
C MET A 561 10.23 -17.32 -34.63
N THR A 562 11.09 -16.73 -35.43
CA THR A 562 11.06 -16.82 -36.90
C THR A 562 11.46 -18.23 -37.37
N GLU A 563 10.76 -18.76 -38.39
CA GLU A 563 10.96 -20.12 -38.92
C GLU A 563 12.35 -20.33 -39.52
N GLU A 564 12.81 -19.36 -40.34
CA GLU A 564 14.12 -19.39 -40.99
C GLU A 564 15.24 -19.04 -40.00
N LYS A 565 15.63 -19.99 -39.15
CA LYS A 565 16.58 -19.76 -38.04
C LYS A 565 17.96 -19.28 -38.46
N GLU A 566 18.41 -19.68 -39.64
CA GLU A 566 19.72 -19.34 -40.20
C GLU A 566 19.76 -17.92 -40.80
N GLU A 567 18.59 -17.29 -40.96
CA GLU A 567 18.51 -15.95 -41.48
C GLU A 567 19.24 -14.97 -40.56
N LYS A 568 20.11 -14.12 -41.12
CA LYS A 568 20.85 -13.13 -40.34
C LYS A 568 20.30 -11.71 -40.51
N ARG A 569 20.53 -10.90 -39.48
CA ARG A 569 20.08 -9.51 -39.38
C ARG A 569 21.20 -8.63 -38.90
N ILE A 570 21.30 -7.45 -39.51
CA ILE A 570 22.24 -6.42 -39.11
C ILE A 570 21.49 -5.41 -38.24
N ILE A 571 21.96 -5.21 -37.01
CA ILE A 571 21.51 -4.15 -36.11
C ILE A 571 22.57 -3.07 -36.10
N ARG A 572 22.16 -1.83 -36.38
CA ARG A 572 22.99 -0.64 -36.15
C ARG A 572 22.42 0.15 -34.99
N PHE A 573 23.21 0.31 -33.93
CA PHE A 573 22.82 1.08 -32.76
C PHE A 573 23.01 2.59 -33.00
N LEU A 574 21.98 3.36 -32.66
CA LEU A 574 22.00 4.83 -32.78
C LEU A 574 22.71 5.51 -31.60
N SER A 575 22.89 4.80 -30.49
CA SER A 575 23.70 5.21 -29.33
C SER A 575 24.86 4.25 -29.08
N HIS A 576 25.91 4.72 -28.40
CA HIS A 576 27.03 3.88 -28.00
C HIS A 576 26.62 2.85 -26.92
N ASP A 577 25.69 3.25 -26.05
CA ASP A 577 25.16 2.43 -24.96
C ASP A 577 24.51 1.12 -25.45
N GLY A 578 23.98 1.10 -26.68
CA GLY A 578 23.35 -0.10 -27.25
C GLY A 578 24.30 -1.30 -27.39
N MET A 579 25.57 -1.04 -27.75
CA MET A 579 26.59 -2.09 -27.84
C MET A 579 26.99 -2.62 -26.46
N GLU A 580 27.06 -1.75 -25.45
CA GLU A 580 27.35 -2.15 -24.08
C GLU A 580 26.20 -2.98 -23.50
N PHE A 581 24.96 -2.58 -23.76
CA PHE A 581 23.77 -3.33 -23.38
C PHE A 581 23.76 -4.72 -24.01
N LEU A 582 24.07 -4.85 -25.31
CA LEU A 582 24.15 -6.16 -25.98
C LEU A 582 25.21 -7.05 -25.32
N LYS A 583 26.41 -6.53 -25.07
CA LYS A 583 27.48 -7.29 -24.41
C LYS A 583 27.04 -7.80 -23.03
N ARG A 584 26.44 -6.92 -22.23
CA ARG A 584 25.90 -7.28 -20.91
C ARG A 584 24.82 -8.36 -21.04
N TYR A 585 23.85 -8.15 -21.92
CA TYR A 585 22.76 -9.09 -22.20
C TYR A 585 23.27 -10.48 -22.59
N THR A 586 24.24 -10.56 -23.51
CA THR A 586 24.80 -11.86 -23.94
C THR A 586 25.54 -12.63 -22.84
N SER A 587 26.05 -11.93 -21.83
CA SER A 587 26.71 -12.55 -20.66
C SER A 587 25.68 -13.07 -19.64
N ASP A 588 24.64 -12.26 -19.41
CA ASP A 588 23.71 -12.49 -18.31
C ASP A 588 22.56 -13.42 -18.70
N PHE A 589 22.10 -13.36 -19.95
CA PHE A 589 20.99 -14.16 -20.45
C PHE A 589 21.28 -15.66 -20.37
N LYS A 590 20.36 -16.42 -19.76
CA LYS A 590 20.55 -17.86 -19.47
C LYS A 590 19.69 -18.79 -20.31
N GLY A 591 18.75 -18.28 -21.10
CA GLY A 591 17.84 -19.13 -21.87
C GLY A 591 18.55 -19.93 -22.96
N ARG A 592 19.43 -19.28 -23.70
CA ARG A 592 20.27 -19.88 -24.75
C ARG A 592 21.46 -18.99 -25.07
N GLU A 593 22.45 -19.54 -25.77
CA GLU A 593 23.61 -18.76 -26.24
C GLU A 593 23.19 -17.79 -27.35
N ILE A 594 23.53 -16.51 -27.17
CA ILE A 594 23.28 -15.44 -28.15
C ILE A 594 24.54 -15.27 -29.01
N GLN A 595 24.40 -15.43 -30.32
CA GLN A 595 25.49 -15.33 -31.28
C GLN A 595 25.46 -13.99 -32.00
N TYR A 596 26.62 -13.33 -32.06
CA TYR A 596 26.76 -12.11 -32.86
C TYR A 596 28.20 -11.92 -33.34
N ASP A 597 28.33 -11.33 -34.53
CA ASP A 597 29.60 -10.85 -35.06
C ASP A 597 29.59 -9.31 -35.14
N MET A 598 30.66 -8.66 -34.72
CA MET A 598 30.81 -7.20 -34.91
C MET A 598 31.24 -6.92 -36.36
N VAL A 599 30.43 -6.14 -37.07
CA VAL A 599 30.68 -5.76 -38.48
C VAL A 599 30.99 -4.27 -38.65
N GLY A 600 30.91 -3.49 -37.55
CA GLY A 600 31.28 -2.08 -37.49
C GLY A 600 31.35 -1.58 -36.05
N GLN A 601 31.58 -0.27 -35.85
CA GLN A 601 31.78 0.31 -34.52
C GLN A 601 30.54 0.21 -33.61
N ASN A 602 29.35 0.41 -34.18
CA ASN A 602 28.05 0.25 -33.53
C ASN A 602 27.13 -0.68 -34.36
N GLU A 603 27.72 -1.63 -35.09
CA GLU A 603 27.00 -2.53 -35.98
C GLU A 603 27.36 -3.99 -35.70
N VAL A 604 26.33 -4.81 -35.58
CA VAL A 604 26.44 -6.24 -35.32
C VAL A 604 25.55 -7.02 -36.28
N ILE A 605 25.96 -8.24 -36.60
CA ILE A 605 25.13 -9.21 -37.31
C ILE A 605 24.82 -10.38 -36.39
N LEU A 606 23.54 -10.77 -36.33
CA LEU A 606 23.04 -11.85 -35.47
C LEU A 606 22.10 -12.75 -36.28
N PRO A 607 21.94 -14.02 -35.90
CA PRO A 607 20.77 -14.80 -36.30
C PRO A 607 19.47 -14.05 -35.96
N VAL A 608 18.44 -14.20 -36.79
CA VAL A 608 17.19 -13.42 -36.70
C VAL A 608 16.51 -13.57 -35.35
N ASN A 609 16.55 -14.77 -34.77
CA ASN A 609 15.95 -15.05 -33.47
C ASN A 609 16.78 -14.50 -32.29
N ASP A 610 18.08 -14.34 -32.46
CA ASP A 610 18.97 -13.73 -31.46
C ASP A 610 18.78 -12.21 -31.44
N ALA A 611 18.66 -11.63 -32.64
CA ALA A 611 18.27 -10.24 -32.82
C ALA A 611 16.89 -9.97 -32.18
N MET A 612 15.90 -10.84 -32.46
CA MET A 612 14.55 -10.75 -31.88
C MET A 612 14.60 -10.71 -30.36
N GLU A 613 15.25 -11.71 -29.76
CA GLU A 613 15.31 -11.89 -28.30
C GLU A 613 15.93 -10.67 -27.62
N PHE A 614 17.10 -10.24 -28.10
CA PHE A 614 17.79 -9.07 -27.58
C PHE A 614 16.97 -7.77 -27.75
N LEU A 615 16.39 -7.53 -28.94
CA LEU A 615 15.73 -6.27 -29.25
C LEU A 615 14.48 -6.04 -28.41
N TYR A 616 13.72 -7.09 -28.10
CA TYR A 616 12.52 -6.95 -27.29
C TYR A 616 12.84 -6.73 -25.81
N THR A 617 13.93 -7.30 -25.28
CA THR A 617 14.45 -6.90 -23.97
C THR A 617 14.97 -5.46 -23.98
N TYR A 618 15.69 -5.05 -25.03
CA TYR A 618 16.27 -3.71 -25.16
C TYR A 618 15.20 -2.60 -25.27
N THR A 619 13.96 -2.96 -25.62
CA THR A 619 12.83 -2.04 -25.69
C THR A 619 12.52 -1.43 -24.31
N TRP A 620 12.51 -2.23 -23.26
CA TRP A 620 12.12 -1.83 -21.89
C TRP A 620 13.18 -0.99 -21.15
N GLY A 621 14.45 -1.11 -21.55
CA GLY A 621 15.55 -0.32 -20.98
C GLY A 621 16.13 -0.91 -19.70
N GLU A 622 16.97 -0.14 -18.99
CA GLU A 622 17.79 -0.66 -17.88
C GLU A 622 16.98 -1.10 -16.66
N LYS A 623 15.91 -0.37 -16.31
CA LYS A 623 15.11 -0.66 -15.11
C LYS A 623 14.43 -2.03 -15.12
N SER A 624 14.10 -2.56 -16.29
CA SER A 624 13.48 -3.89 -16.41
C SER A 624 14.51 -5.01 -16.62
N TYR A 625 15.78 -4.66 -16.85
CA TYR A 625 16.82 -5.61 -17.28
C TYR A 625 17.01 -6.78 -16.31
N VAL A 626 17.02 -6.53 -14.99
CA VAL A 626 17.23 -7.58 -13.97
C VAL A 626 16.19 -8.69 -14.08
N HIS A 627 14.96 -8.36 -14.46
CA HIS A 627 13.89 -9.34 -14.61
C HIS A 627 13.91 -9.95 -16.01
N GLU A 628 13.90 -9.13 -17.05
CA GLU A 628 13.77 -9.57 -18.45
C GLU A 628 14.92 -10.50 -18.90
N VAL A 629 16.14 -10.33 -18.37
CA VAL A 629 17.28 -11.17 -18.76
C VAL A 629 17.16 -12.63 -18.29
N ASN A 630 16.26 -12.89 -17.34
CA ASN A 630 15.98 -14.24 -16.85
C ASN A 630 14.90 -14.97 -17.67
N GLU A 631 14.33 -14.32 -18.68
CA GLU A 631 13.18 -14.82 -19.45
C GLU A 631 13.55 -14.98 -20.92
N GLN A 632 13.22 -16.15 -21.51
CA GLN A 632 13.30 -16.36 -22.95
C GLN A 632 11.91 -16.19 -23.56
N PHE A 633 11.71 -15.08 -24.25
CA PHE A 633 10.44 -14.69 -24.86
C PHE A 633 10.11 -15.57 -26.08
N GLY A 634 11.07 -15.82 -26.97
CA GLY A 634 10.88 -16.69 -28.13
C GLY A 634 11.29 -18.14 -27.86
N TYR A 635 10.33 -19.05 -27.70
CA TYR A 635 10.61 -20.47 -27.37
C TYR A 635 10.16 -21.49 -28.44
N PHE A 636 9.34 -21.10 -29.42
CA PHE A 636 9.00 -21.95 -30.56
C PHE A 636 8.95 -21.17 -31.88
N THR A 637 9.23 -21.84 -32.99
CA THR A 637 8.81 -21.38 -34.34
C THR A 637 7.35 -21.77 -34.60
N PRO A 638 6.68 -21.21 -35.62
CA PRO A 638 5.34 -21.67 -36.03
C PRO A 638 5.23 -23.19 -36.20
N GLU A 639 6.17 -23.80 -36.91
CA GLU A 639 6.20 -25.26 -37.07
C GLU A 639 6.60 -25.97 -35.75
N GLY A 640 7.45 -25.33 -34.93
CA GLY A 640 7.74 -25.77 -33.57
C GLY A 640 6.48 -25.96 -32.72
N PHE A 641 5.60 -24.96 -32.73
CA PHE A 641 4.29 -25.05 -32.05
C PHE A 641 3.45 -26.20 -32.58
N ARG A 642 3.31 -26.34 -33.90
CA ARG A 642 2.52 -27.43 -34.52
C ARG A 642 3.00 -28.80 -34.06
N ARG A 643 4.31 -29.06 -34.18
CA ARG A 643 4.90 -30.34 -33.76
C ARG A 643 4.75 -30.57 -32.28
N PHE A 644 4.95 -29.55 -31.46
CA PHE A 644 4.86 -29.67 -30.01
C PHE A 644 3.44 -30.00 -29.56
N ILE A 645 2.45 -29.25 -30.04
CA ILE A 645 1.03 -29.48 -29.73
C ILE A 645 0.60 -30.88 -30.19
N SER A 646 0.94 -31.28 -31.42
CA SER A 646 0.61 -32.62 -31.93
C SER A 646 1.26 -33.73 -31.12
N LYS A 647 2.51 -33.55 -30.67
CA LYS A 647 3.23 -34.51 -29.84
C LYS A 647 2.63 -34.64 -28.44
N VAL A 648 2.28 -33.52 -27.81
CA VAL A 648 1.84 -33.47 -26.40
C VAL A 648 0.37 -33.85 -26.28
N LEU A 649 -0.52 -33.25 -27.08
CA LEU A 649 -1.97 -33.39 -26.95
C LEU A 649 -2.57 -34.45 -27.89
N GLY A 650 -1.80 -34.94 -28.87
CA GLY A 650 -2.22 -35.99 -29.79
C GLY A 650 -3.32 -35.57 -30.77
N GLU A 651 -4.00 -36.56 -31.36
CA GLU A 651 -4.97 -36.36 -32.46
C GLU A 651 -6.27 -35.66 -32.04
N LYS A 652 -6.55 -35.60 -30.73
CA LYS A 652 -7.73 -34.92 -30.17
C LYS A 652 -7.59 -33.40 -30.17
N ALA A 653 -6.38 -32.86 -30.34
CA ALA A 653 -6.14 -31.44 -30.42
C ALA A 653 -6.13 -30.97 -31.88
N GLU A 654 -7.01 -30.03 -32.22
CA GLU A 654 -7.05 -29.39 -33.52
C GLU A 654 -6.57 -27.94 -33.44
N ILE A 655 -5.53 -27.60 -34.19
CA ILE A 655 -5.09 -26.21 -34.32
C ILE A 655 -5.97 -25.51 -35.36
N ILE A 656 -6.92 -24.69 -34.90
CA ILE A 656 -7.85 -23.94 -35.77
C ILE A 656 -7.18 -22.67 -36.28
N VAL A 657 -6.36 -22.03 -35.45
CA VAL A 657 -5.64 -20.80 -35.80
C VAL A 657 -4.19 -20.92 -35.36
N LEU A 658 -3.29 -20.50 -36.24
CA LEU A 658 -1.89 -20.26 -35.92
C LEU A 658 -1.43 -19.09 -36.79
N GLU A 659 -1.45 -17.91 -36.19
CA GLU A 659 -1.03 -16.66 -36.80
C GLU A 659 0.11 -16.06 -36.00
N HIS A 660 0.92 -15.23 -36.63
CA HIS A 660 1.99 -14.49 -35.96
C HIS A 660 2.15 -13.11 -36.58
N PHE A 661 2.50 -12.14 -35.74
CA PHE A 661 2.58 -10.74 -36.10
C PHE A 661 3.54 -9.97 -35.19
N LEU A 662 4.09 -8.88 -35.72
CA LEU A 662 4.83 -7.88 -34.97
C LEU A 662 3.87 -6.91 -34.28
N GLN A 663 4.03 -6.71 -32.98
CA GLN A 663 3.34 -5.63 -32.28
C GLN A 663 3.94 -4.26 -32.64
N GLU A 664 3.08 -3.30 -32.95
CA GLU A 664 3.49 -1.96 -33.38
C GLU A 664 4.31 -1.21 -32.31
N GLY A 665 4.03 -1.48 -31.02
CA GLY A 665 4.74 -0.89 -29.89
C GLY A 665 6.26 -1.10 -29.93
N TYR A 666 6.73 -2.29 -30.33
CA TYR A 666 8.17 -2.56 -30.48
C TYR A 666 8.80 -1.71 -31.59
N THR A 667 8.10 -1.55 -32.71
CA THR A 667 8.57 -0.72 -33.83
C THR A 667 8.74 0.73 -33.39
N LEU A 668 7.75 1.29 -32.70
CA LEU A 668 7.80 2.66 -32.19
C LEU A 668 8.96 2.84 -31.19
N ALA A 669 9.07 1.94 -30.21
CA ALA A 669 10.07 2.08 -29.14
C ALA A 669 11.51 1.88 -29.64
N LEU A 670 11.73 0.99 -30.60
CA LEU A 670 13.06 0.73 -31.17
C LEU A 670 13.46 1.69 -32.30
N SER A 671 12.51 2.39 -32.92
CA SER A 671 12.78 3.33 -34.02
C SER A 671 13.78 4.45 -33.67
N GLN A 672 13.84 4.81 -32.38
CA GLN A 672 14.76 5.84 -31.87
C GLN A 672 16.09 5.25 -31.36
N LYS A 673 16.23 3.93 -31.33
CA LYS A 673 17.40 3.24 -30.75
C LYS A 673 18.24 2.50 -31.79
N ILE A 674 17.63 1.99 -32.86
CA ILE A 674 18.32 1.15 -33.84
C ILE A 674 17.87 1.40 -35.29
N GLU A 675 18.73 1.01 -36.24
CA GLU A 675 18.36 0.70 -37.62
C GLU A 675 18.51 -0.81 -37.85
N PHE A 676 17.61 -1.42 -38.64
CA PHE A 676 17.53 -2.87 -38.82
C PHE A 676 17.56 -3.26 -40.30
N PHE A 677 18.47 -4.16 -40.67
CA PHE A 677 18.70 -4.54 -42.06
C PHE A 677 18.82 -6.05 -42.27
N ASP A 678 18.59 -6.48 -43.52
CA ASP A 678 19.02 -7.79 -44.00
C ASP A 678 20.55 -7.85 -44.25
N GLU A 679 21.06 -9.03 -44.59
CA GLU A 679 22.50 -9.23 -44.90
C GLU A 679 22.99 -8.41 -46.10
N ARG A 680 22.08 -7.92 -46.95
CA ARG A 680 22.37 -7.08 -48.12
C ARG A 680 22.26 -5.59 -47.81
N ARG A 681 22.14 -5.22 -46.53
CA ARG A 681 21.96 -3.84 -46.02
C ARG A 681 20.69 -3.16 -46.56
N LYS A 682 19.65 -3.92 -46.87
CA LYS A 682 18.33 -3.34 -47.14
C LYS A 682 17.54 -3.22 -45.84
N PRO A 683 16.90 -2.07 -45.56
CA PRO A 683 16.02 -1.94 -44.41
C PRO A 683 14.91 -2.99 -44.47
N VAL A 684 14.68 -3.68 -43.35
CA VAL A 684 13.62 -4.68 -43.22
C VAL A 684 12.82 -4.43 -41.95
N ARG A 685 11.59 -4.97 -41.92
CA ARG A 685 10.78 -4.95 -40.69
C ARG A 685 11.44 -5.80 -39.60
N LEU A 686 11.14 -5.47 -38.34
CA LEU A 686 11.51 -6.32 -37.21
C LEU A 686 10.84 -7.71 -37.36
N PRO A 687 11.43 -8.76 -36.73
CA PRO A 687 10.80 -10.07 -36.67
C PRO A 687 9.38 -9.99 -36.08
N ASP A 688 8.56 -11.02 -36.28
CA ASP A 688 7.26 -11.06 -35.59
C ASP A 688 7.50 -11.32 -34.09
N SER A 689 6.78 -10.62 -33.24
CA SER A 689 6.99 -10.63 -31.80
C SER A 689 6.04 -11.57 -31.07
N THR A 690 4.90 -11.88 -31.68
CA THR A 690 3.80 -12.55 -30.98
C THR A 690 3.06 -13.48 -31.93
N CYS A 691 2.59 -14.60 -31.42
CA CYS A 691 1.65 -15.50 -32.08
C CYS A 691 0.26 -15.47 -31.44
N LEU A 692 -0.73 -15.92 -32.21
CA LEU A 692 -2.04 -16.35 -31.73
C LEU A 692 -2.25 -17.80 -32.17
N VAL A 693 -2.34 -18.71 -31.21
CA VAL A 693 -2.61 -20.13 -31.45
C VAL A 693 -3.90 -20.52 -30.76
N VAL A 694 -4.84 -21.09 -31.51
CA VAL A 694 -6.12 -21.57 -30.97
C VAL A 694 -6.22 -23.06 -31.20
N ILE A 695 -6.32 -23.81 -30.11
CA ILE A 695 -6.43 -25.27 -30.09
C ILE A 695 -7.84 -25.63 -29.63
N GLU A 696 -8.55 -26.45 -30.39
CA GLU A 696 -9.85 -26.98 -30.01
C GLU A 696 -9.73 -28.48 -29.70
N LYS A 697 -10.38 -28.91 -28.60
CA LYS A 697 -10.46 -30.33 -28.23
C LYS A 697 -11.61 -30.96 -29.00
N LYS A 698 -11.31 -31.93 -29.88
CA LYS A 698 -12.32 -32.65 -30.66
C LYS A 698 -13.27 -33.44 -29.74
N GLU A 699 -14.48 -33.66 -30.25
CA GLU A 699 -15.52 -34.49 -29.61
C GLU A 699 -15.09 -35.94 -29.38
#